data_AF-A0A2W4I8Q4-F1
#
_entry.id   AF-A0A2W4I8Q4-F1
#
_cell.length_a   1.000
_cell.length_b   1.000
_cell.length_c   1.000
_cell.angle_alpha   90.00
_cell.angle_beta   90.00
_cell.angle_gamma   90.00
#
_symmetry.space_group_name_H-M   'P 1'
#
loop_
_entity.id
_entity.type
_entity.pdbx_description
1 polymer ?
#
loop_
_entity_poly.entity_id
_entity_poly.type
_entity_poly.pdbx_seq_one_letter_code
_entity_poly.pdbx_strand_id
1 'polypeptide(L)'
;MKSKQIRLDLKPRGHRHTHMHVPSGDCCRNHMVVVPGTGDENFKFPPVQELVIRALNRLSKPVEIEETDDSQNPTEGSDGTVDSGEKARASVHTSEKKLTVVTHDGRRSLPKVRKVTVKYEHTFVPGMPTEGAVPVPLLPRPIDSGKANGATLFTAAQALREIMDEGRFDAIIADRFDPLSGAVNWARLHMEERFQPAIESLNGQLLQLRVLYKDALPRVLTVIAAQNPDVAEQMLLQVAVQVLDEELAQILTVLRIWTDAFAQHRDQMYEQLGAVRQLVEESYQLFRGEALDGDAHGKKANVHTTVFQVGNVFVARFGHLGPATLPAKGPIGAHAIEVPMDERNIITLMLPLYAHEFRHDVFHDVVGLEDDVREAVAKAIVEAYEKGELKFSQEFIKLGRQKVKTIDLMVKMIADTTPEIDADISGGVLLTGVAFLYLVILSFSAFNAKGRTVESTPRLLRSASYFELVPDEKTGAVALEFFPHPPDYIRAHIVAAALDEIGFKAEGDECRTLADIAAGDPLPKLIKWFDASGKSKLVIEIPVEDIKAVAPVIAKALIRTPLKSLGDVATGDILSWDRKRQAKVDKLAEILMQGRSDIPAELGDVYATYVAAAAALAYWGSVGAGRRAKLHAVPMIEKNALAMLNTIRERRNQAPVVADAGSKHVSCVHSADDDDGGEVNTLHKPAAKPAADGAADGKPEGDEAPEA
;
A
#
# COMPACT_ATOMS: atom_id res chain seq x y z
N MET A 1 16.11 -16.97 -32.72
CA MET A 1 14.89 -17.17 -31.91
C MET A 1 13.66 -17.07 -32.82
N LYS A 2 12.76 -18.06 -32.80
CA LYS A 2 11.44 -17.92 -33.45
C LYS A 2 10.67 -16.81 -32.71
N SER A 3 10.11 -15.85 -33.44
CA SER A 3 9.29 -14.77 -32.85
C SER A 3 8.08 -15.41 -32.18
N LYS A 4 7.99 -15.35 -30.84
CA LYS A 4 6.78 -15.77 -30.12
C LYS A 4 5.65 -14.80 -30.51
N GLN A 5 4.42 -15.33 -30.67
CA GLN A 5 3.24 -14.52 -30.96
C GLN A 5 2.86 -13.72 -29.71
N ILE A 6 2.68 -12.41 -29.85
CA ILE A 6 2.26 -11.52 -28.76
C ILE A 6 0.74 -11.41 -28.80
N ARG A 7 0.09 -11.71 -27.68
CA ARG A 7 -1.35 -11.62 -27.53
C ARG A 7 -1.74 -10.36 -26.77
N LEU A 8 -2.76 -9.68 -27.30
CA LEU A 8 -3.51 -8.66 -26.57
C LEU A 8 -4.70 -9.38 -25.95
N ASP A 9 -4.63 -9.68 -24.66
CA ASP A 9 -5.80 -10.19 -23.96
C ASP A 9 -6.70 -8.99 -23.60
N LEU A 10 -7.70 -8.74 -24.45
CA LEU A 10 -8.62 -7.60 -24.36
C LEU A 10 -9.72 -7.80 -23.30
N LYS A 11 -9.80 -8.98 -22.68
CA LYS A 11 -10.71 -9.25 -21.57
C LYS A 11 -9.98 -9.02 -20.24
N PRO A 12 -10.63 -8.41 -19.23
CA PRO A 12 -10.09 -8.38 -17.88
C PRO A 12 -9.74 -9.81 -17.46
N ARG A 13 -8.48 -10.03 -17.05
CA ARG A 13 -8.12 -11.28 -16.38
C ARG A 13 -8.49 -11.09 -14.93
N GLY A 14 -9.44 -11.89 -14.43
CA GLY A 14 -9.70 -11.99 -13.00
C GLY A 14 -8.40 -12.25 -12.24
N HIS A 15 -8.19 -11.52 -11.15
CA HIS A 15 -7.01 -11.46 -10.30
C HIS A 15 -5.94 -12.52 -10.57
N ARG A 16 -4.87 -12.12 -11.25
CA ARG A 16 -3.59 -12.83 -11.17
C ARG A 16 -2.44 -11.82 -11.12
N HIS A 17 -1.70 -11.95 -10.03
CA HIS A 17 -0.41 -11.31 -9.72
C HIS A 17 -0.49 -9.90 -9.14
N THR A 18 -0.28 -9.83 -7.83
CA THR A 18 0.38 -8.69 -7.20
C THR A 18 1.70 -8.45 -7.94
N HIS A 19 1.81 -7.34 -8.67
CA HIS A 19 2.98 -7.01 -9.46
C HIS A 19 4.22 -6.99 -8.56
N MET A 20 5.17 -7.90 -8.80
CA MET A 20 6.52 -7.73 -8.28
C MET A 20 7.23 -6.73 -9.21
N HIS A 21 7.40 -5.50 -8.75
CA HIS A 21 8.22 -4.54 -9.49
C HIS A 21 9.70 -4.94 -9.41
N VAL A 22 10.36 -4.93 -10.57
CA VAL A 22 11.82 -5.03 -10.69
C VAL A 22 12.44 -3.79 -10.04
N PRO A 23 13.49 -3.93 -9.21
CA PRO A 23 14.21 -2.81 -8.61
C PRO A 23 15.10 -2.14 -9.68
N SER A 24 14.50 -1.41 -10.62
CA SER A 24 15.23 -0.44 -11.44
C SER A 24 14.87 0.96 -10.96
N GLY A 25 15.90 1.74 -10.60
CA GLY A 25 15.82 2.96 -9.80
C GLY A 25 15.16 4.19 -10.45
N ASP A 26 14.35 4.03 -11.50
CA ASP A 26 13.80 5.16 -12.30
C ASP A 26 12.26 5.16 -12.44
N CYS A 27 11.54 4.34 -11.67
CA CYS A 27 10.07 4.42 -11.61
C CYS A 27 9.62 4.88 -10.21
N CYS A 28 8.72 5.87 -10.19
CA CYS A 28 8.03 6.45 -9.04
C CYS A 28 8.02 5.51 -7.83
N ARG A 29 8.86 5.82 -6.82
CA ARG A 29 8.91 5.18 -5.50
C ARG A 29 8.37 3.73 -5.51
N ASN A 30 9.06 2.86 -6.24
CA ASN A 30 8.71 1.45 -6.41
C ASN A 30 8.70 0.70 -5.07
N HIS A 31 7.58 0.65 -4.34
CA HIS A 31 7.33 -0.39 -3.34
C HIS A 31 5.82 -0.59 -3.17
N MET A 32 5.20 -1.35 -4.08
CA MET A 32 3.95 -2.01 -3.72
C MET A 32 4.30 -3.07 -2.67
N VAL A 33 3.89 -2.86 -1.41
CA VAL A 33 4.15 -3.84 -0.35
C VAL A 33 3.21 -5.03 -0.59
N VAL A 34 3.72 -6.07 -1.22
CA VAL A 34 2.98 -7.33 -1.37
C VAL A 34 3.04 -8.08 -0.04
N VAL A 35 1.97 -7.98 0.75
CA VAL A 35 1.80 -8.72 2.01
C VAL A 35 0.62 -9.69 1.88
N PRO A 36 0.73 -10.94 2.39
CA PRO A 36 -0.41 -11.84 2.56
C PRO A 36 -1.51 -11.27 3.49
N GLY A 37 -2.76 -11.72 3.30
CA GLY A 37 -3.91 -11.38 4.16
C GLY A 37 -4.80 -10.24 3.62
N THR A 38 -6.00 -10.10 4.21
CA THR A 38 -6.94 -9.00 3.86
C THR A 38 -7.51 -8.26 5.07
N GLY A 39 -7.06 -8.57 6.29
CA GLY A 39 -7.55 -7.92 7.53
C GLY A 39 -8.93 -8.37 7.98
N ASP A 40 -9.51 -9.32 7.27
CA ASP A 40 -10.67 -10.11 7.66
C ASP A 40 -10.29 -11.21 8.64
N GLU A 41 -9.09 -11.77 8.49
CA GLU A 41 -8.51 -12.76 9.39
C GLU A 41 -7.10 -12.37 9.86
N ASN A 42 -6.74 -12.80 11.07
CA ASN A 42 -5.37 -12.72 11.55
C ASN A 42 -4.44 -13.60 10.68
N PHE A 43 -3.14 -13.27 10.66
CA PHE A 43 -2.15 -14.08 9.97
C PHE A 43 -2.20 -15.55 10.40
N LYS A 44 -2.21 -16.46 9.42
CA LYS A 44 -1.96 -17.88 9.64
C LYS A 44 -0.46 -18.12 9.75
N PHE A 45 0.03 -18.27 10.98
CA PHE A 45 1.44 -18.56 11.23
C PHE A 45 1.80 -20.00 10.85
N PRO A 46 2.99 -20.24 10.27
CA PRO A 46 3.44 -21.59 9.97
C PRO A 46 3.71 -22.37 11.27
N PRO A 47 3.52 -23.70 11.28
CA PRO A 47 3.98 -24.54 12.39
C PRO A 47 5.50 -24.39 12.61
N VAL A 48 5.94 -24.48 13.88
CA VAL A 48 7.37 -24.36 14.25
C VAL A 48 8.25 -25.27 13.41
N GLN A 49 7.84 -26.53 13.20
CA GLN A 49 8.60 -27.51 12.42
C GLN A 49 8.80 -27.08 10.98
N GLU A 50 7.75 -26.54 10.34
CA GLU A 50 7.82 -26.06 8.97
C GLU A 50 8.74 -24.85 8.86
N LEU A 51 8.62 -23.90 9.80
CA LEU A 51 9.50 -22.73 9.87
C LEU A 51 10.98 -23.15 10.00
N VAL A 52 11.29 -24.08 10.90
CA VAL A 52 12.65 -24.61 11.09
C VAL A 52 13.15 -25.27 9.79
N ILE A 53 12.33 -26.09 9.13
CA ILE A 53 12.69 -26.74 7.87
C ILE A 53 12.98 -25.72 6.77
N ARG A 54 12.12 -24.71 6.60
CA ARG A 54 12.31 -23.66 5.59
C ARG A 54 13.57 -22.84 5.85
N ALA A 55 13.81 -22.45 7.10
CA ALA A 55 15.03 -21.77 7.54
C ALA A 55 16.30 -22.56 7.17
N LEU A 56 16.34 -23.85 7.51
CA LEU A 56 17.48 -24.73 7.19
C LEU A 56 17.64 -24.95 5.67
N ASN A 57 16.54 -25.06 4.93
CA ASN A 57 16.56 -25.17 3.48
C ASN A 57 17.09 -23.89 2.80
N ARG A 58 16.86 -22.72 3.38
CA ARG A 58 17.43 -21.47 2.88
C ARG A 58 18.95 -21.45 3.04
N LEU A 59 19.44 -21.90 4.19
CA LEU A 59 20.88 -21.99 4.47
C LEU A 59 21.61 -22.99 3.57
N SER A 60 20.93 -24.01 3.05
CA SER A 60 21.51 -25.00 2.15
C SER A 60 21.50 -24.59 0.67
N LYS A 61 20.78 -23.51 0.30
CA LYS A 61 20.78 -22.98 -1.06
C LYS A 61 21.96 -22.03 -1.26
N PRO A 62 22.73 -22.14 -2.37
CA PRO A 62 23.71 -21.13 -2.72
C PRO A 62 22.98 -19.81 -2.98
N VAL A 63 23.48 -18.73 -2.39
CA VAL A 63 23.05 -17.36 -2.72
C VAL A 63 23.43 -17.11 -4.18
N GLU A 64 22.44 -16.97 -5.05
CA GLU A 64 22.66 -16.43 -6.40
C GLU A 64 22.93 -14.94 -6.25
N ILE A 65 24.21 -14.57 -6.28
CA ILE A 65 24.61 -13.19 -6.48
C ILE A 65 24.42 -12.94 -7.98
N GLU A 66 23.39 -12.18 -8.37
CA GLU A 66 23.39 -11.53 -9.69
C GLU A 66 24.55 -10.54 -9.69
N GLU A 67 25.64 -10.90 -10.39
CA GLU A 67 26.69 -9.96 -10.75
C GLU A 67 26.08 -8.95 -11.73
N THR A 68 25.68 -7.79 -11.23
CA THR A 68 25.50 -6.61 -12.08
C THR A 68 26.89 -6.20 -12.58
N ASP A 69 27.14 -6.50 -13.85
CA ASP A 69 28.37 -6.13 -14.56
C ASP A 69 28.40 -4.61 -14.79
N ASP A 70 28.88 -3.88 -13.79
CA ASP A 70 29.11 -2.41 -13.81
C ASP A 70 30.34 -2.03 -14.68
N SER A 71 30.64 -2.79 -15.73
CA SER A 71 31.83 -2.59 -16.56
C SER A 71 31.55 -2.27 -18.02
N GLN A 72 30.53 -1.46 -18.33
CA GLN A 72 30.47 -0.75 -19.63
C GLN A 72 29.93 0.68 -19.52
N ASN A 73 30.81 1.60 -19.09
CA ASN A 73 30.77 2.97 -19.56
C ASN A 73 32.13 3.32 -20.20
N PRO A 74 32.18 3.61 -21.50
CA PRO A 74 33.39 4.07 -22.16
C PRO A 74 33.56 5.57 -21.89
N THR A 75 34.52 5.95 -21.04
CA THR A 75 35.09 7.31 -21.09
C THR A 75 36.33 7.29 -21.97
N GLU A 76 36.16 7.84 -23.18
CA GLU A 76 37.23 8.32 -24.04
C GLU A 76 38.11 9.32 -23.26
N GLY A 77 39.42 9.21 -23.45
CA GLY A 77 40.42 9.83 -22.59
C GLY A 77 40.90 11.22 -23.01
N SER A 78 41.84 11.74 -22.22
CA SER A 78 43.11 12.31 -22.71
C SER A 78 44.03 12.67 -21.54
N ASP A 79 45.25 12.16 -21.62
CA ASP A 79 46.55 12.75 -21.26
C ASP A 79 46.82 13.44 -19.91
N GLY A 80 47.95 13.05 -19.29
CA GLY A 80 48.63 13.90 -18.32
C GLY A 80 49.50 13.18 -17.30
N THR A 81 50.73 12.87 -17.69
CA THR A 81 51.82 12.24 -16.94
C THR A 81 52.34 12.95 -15.66
N VAL A 82 52.99 12.11 -14.82
CA VAL A 82 54.08 12.28 -13.82
C VAL A 82 53.86 12.79 -12.37
N ASP A 83 54.20 11.86 -11.46
CA ASP A 83 55.11 11.91 -10.30
C ASP A 83 54.86 12.64 -8.97
N SER A 84 55.22 11.86 -7.95
CA SER A 84 55.92 12.21 -6.70
C SER A 84 55.14 12.76 -5.50
N GLY A 85 55.44 12.15 -4.33
CA GLY A 85 55.69 12.91 -3.12
C GLY A 85 54.62 12.86 -2.03
N GLU A 86 54.77 11.91 -1.11
CA GLU A 86 54.81 12.15 0.35
C GLU A 86 54.18 13.44 0.90
N LYS A 87 53.12 13.31 1.73
CA LYS A 87 53.16 13.75 3.14
C LYS A 87 51.84 13.50 3.87
N ALA A 88 52.00 12.96 5.07
CA ALA A 88 50.98 12.77 6.08
C ALA A 88 50.30 14.08 6.51
N ARG A 89 49.00 14.00 6.83
CA ARG A 89 48.42 14.71 7.99
C ARG A 89 47.12 14.04 8.42
N ALA A 90 47.15 13.47 9.62
CA ALA A 90 45.98 13.04 10.36
C ALA A 90 45.22 14.27 10.89
N SER A 91 43.88 14.23 10.82
CA SER A 91 43.01 14.96 11.75
C SER A 91 41.84 14.05 12.12
N VAL A 92 41.73 13.76 13.41
CA VAL A 92 40.71 12.93 14.06
C VAL A 92 39.54 13.82 14.45
N HIS A 93 38.29 13.42 14.12
CA HIS A 93 37.13 13.55 15.03
C HIS A 93 35.98 12.59 14.62
N THR A 94 35.83 11.57 15.46
CA THR A 94 34.65 10.84 15.96
C THR A 94 33.31 10.87 15.20
N SER A 95 32.86 9.70 14.72
CA SER A 95 31.53 9.12 15.03
C SER A 95 31.44 7.64 14.59
N GLU A 96 31.19 6.78 15.58
CA GLU A 96 30.46 5.49 15.56
C GLU A 96 30.91 4.30 14.66
N LYS A 97 31.12 3.19 15.35
CA LYS A 97 31.77 1.93 14.96
C LYS A 97 31.03 1.15 13.86
N LYS A 98 31.63 1.05 12.67
CA LYS A 98 31.66 -0.18 11.85
C LYS A 98 32.99 -0.89 12.14
N LEU A 99 32.93 -2.16 12.51
CA LEU A 99 34.13 -2.98 12.70
C LEU A 99 34.62 -3.45 11.31
N THR A 100 35.55 -2.70 10.71
CA THR A 100 36.25 -3.12 9.51
C THR A 100 37.60 -3.70 9.93
N VAL A 101 37.80 -5.01 9.75
CA VAL A 101 39.13 -5.61 9.85
C VAL A 101 39.87 -5.28 8.56
N VAL A 102 40.77 -4.30 8.62
CA VAL A 102 41.73 -4.01 7.55
C VAL A 102 43.00 -4.81 7.86
N THR A 103 43.29 -5.83 7.04
CA THR A 103 44.66 -6.32 6.89
C THR A 103 45.28 -5.63 5.68
N HIS A 104 46.29 -4.79 5.92
CA HIS A 104 47.20 -4.35 4.88
C HIS A 104 48.11 -5.53 4.51
N ASP A 105 47.99 -6.03 3.28
CA ASP A 105 49.15 -6.26 2.42
C ASP A 105 48.69 -6.53 0.99
N GLY A 106 49.24 -5.74 0.06
CA GLY A 106 48.91 -5.78 -1.35
C GLY A 106 49.59 -6.95 -2.07
N ARG A 107 48.81 -7.73 -2.83
CA ARG A 107 49.11 -8.28 -4.16
C ARG A 107 47.91 -9.10 -4.67
N ARG A 108 47.36 -8.71 -5.84
CA ARG A 108 46.56 -9.55 -6.77
C ARG A 108 47.38 -10.81 -7.11
N SER A 109 46.89 -12.04 -7.34
CA SER A 109 45.62 -12.52 -7.91
C SER A 109 45.54 -14.07 -7.85
N LEU A 110 44.30 -14.58 -7.61
CA LEU A 110 43.66 -15.81 -8.14
C LEU A 110 43.99 -17.20 -7.50
N PRO A 111 43.20 -18.28 -7.76
CA PRO A 111 41.96 -18.66 -7.06
C PRO A 111 41.97 -20.17 -6.63
N LYS A 112 41.02 -20.65 -5.80
CA LYS A 112 40.67 -22.09 -5.64
C LYS A 112 39.41 -22.22 -4.78
N VAL A 113 38.20 -22.31 -5.34
CA VAL A 113 37.50 -23.49 -5.92
C VAL A 113 37.02 -24.52 -4.87
N ARG A 114 35.74 -24.34 -4.52
CA ARG A 114 34.61 -25.29 -4.34
C ARG A 114 34.90 -26.79 -4.13
N LYS A 115 34.07 -27.40 -3.26
CA LYS A 115 33.27 -28.59 -3.64
C LYS A 115 31.91 -28.62 -2.93
N VAL A 116 30.87 -28.27 -3.68
CA VAL A 116 29.54 -28.90 -3.57
C VAL A 116 29.57 -30.07 -4.55
N THR A 117 29.10 -31.27 -4.18
CA THR A 117 28.13 -32.10 -4.96
C THR A 117 27.89 -33.47 -4.28
N VAL A 118 26.59 -33.79 -4.24
CA VAL A 118 25.82 -34.92 -3.70
C VAL A 118 25.93 -36.20 -4.56
N LYS A 119 25.82 -37.42 -3.98
CA LYS A 119 24.96 -38.51 -4.51
C LYS A 119 24.80 -39.74 -3.58
N TYR A 120 23.55 -40.20 -3.54
CA TYR A 120 22.91 -41.30 -2.80
C TYR A 120 23.37 -42.71 -3.21
N GLU A 121 23.19 -43.69 -2.32
CA GLU A 121 22.63 -45.02 -2.64
C GLU A 121 22.07 -45.75 -1.39
N HIS A 122 20.90 -46.38 -1.59
CA HIS A 122 19.96 -47.17 -0.74
C HIS A 122 20.50 -47.85 0.55
N THR A 123 19.76 -48.09 1.65
CA THR A 123 18.42 -48.72 1.75
C THR A 123 17.91 -48.72 3.21
N PHE A 124 16.58 -48.66 3.38
CA PHE A 124 15.76 -49.25 4.46
C PHE A 124 15.53 -48.51 5.80
N VAL A 125 14.23 -48.44 6.15
CA VAL A 125 13.56 -47.87 7.34
C VAL A 125 13.17 -49.04 8.27
N PRO A 126 13.29 -48.95 9.62
CA PRO A 126 12.06 -48.84 10.41
C PRO A 126 12.16 -48.14 11.79
N GLY A 127 11.07 -47.47 12.19
CA GLY A 127 10.61 -47.53 13.59
C GLY A 127 10.19 -46.22 14.25
N MET A 128 8.88 -45.97 14.32
CA MET A 128 8.23 -45.56 15.58
C MET A 128 7.42 -46.77 16.11
N PRO A 129 6.86 -46.71 17.33
CA PRO A 129 7.42 -47.18 18.60
C PRO A 129 6.97 -48.61 18.98
N THR A 130 7.77 -49.34 19.76
CA THR A 130 7.25 -50.44 20.60
C THR A 130 7.92 -50.48 21.97
N GLU A 131 7.07 -50.77 22.94
CA GLU A 131 7.30 -50.95 24.37
C GLU A 131 8.49 -51.86 24.69
N GLY A 132 9.26 -51.51 25.73
CA GLY A 132 10.22 -52.45 26.30
C GLY A 132 11.31 -51.81 27.15
N ALA A 133 11.08 -51.79 28.46
CA ALA A 133 12.03 -51.54 29.55
C ALA A 133 12.64 -50.14 29.64
N VAL A 134 12.04 -49.34 30.53
CA VAL A 134 12.72 -48.33 31.32
C VAL A 134 14.05 -48.93 31.85
N PRO A 135 15.22 -48.32 31.60
CA PRO A 135 16.39 -48.63 32.40
C PRO A 135 16.06 -48.17 33.82
N VAL A 136 15.78 -49.14 34.69
CA VAL A 136 15.71 -48.90 36.14
C VAL A 136 16.98 -48.14 36.50
N PRO A 137 16.89 -46.95 37.13
CA PRO A 137 18.07 -46.26 37.61
C PRO A 137 18.78 -47.22 38.56
N LEU A 138 20.01 -47.61 38.21
CA LEU A 138 20.89 -48.31 39.14
C LEU A 138 20.91 -47.49 40.43
N LEU A 139 20.40 -48.08 41.52
CA LEU A 139 20.48 -47.51 42.86
C LEU A 139 21.92 -47.01 43.08
N PRO A 140 22.10 -45.78 43.58
CA PRO A 140 23.44 -45.25 43.77
C PRO A 140 24.19 -46.14 44.75
N ARG A 141 25.39 -46.59 44.32
CA ARG A 141 26.39 -47.14 45.24
C ARG A 141 26.59 -46.13 46.38
N PRO A 142 26.84 -46.59 47.62
CA PRO A 142 27.08 -45.68 48.73
C PRO A 142 28.27 -44.78 48.38
N ILE A 143 27.99 -43.48 48.24
CA ILE A 143 28.98 -42.44 48.00
C ILE A 143 29.61 -42.13 49.35
N ASP A 144 30.93 -42.33 49.44
CA ASP A 144 31.78 -41.82 50.52
C ASP A 144 31.38 -40.38 50.86
N SER A 145 31.18 -40.10 52.15
CA SER A 145 30.69 -38.82 52.70
C SER A 145 31.61 -37.61 52.44
N GLY A 146 32.70 -37.78 51.67
CA GLY A 146 33.53 -36.71 51.12
C GLY A 146 33.17 -36.25 49.69
N LYS A 147 32.18 -36.85 49.00
CA LYS A 147 31.85 -36.56 47.59
C LYS A 147 30.38 -36.14 47.32
N ALA A 148 29.51 -36.11 48.32
CA ALA A 148 28.07 -35.82 48.15
C ALA A 148 27.80 -34.40 47.58
N ASN A 149 28.66 -33.43 47.89
CA ASN A 149 28.56 -32.07 47.36
C ASN A 149 28.99 -31.96 45.89
N GLY A 150 29.79 -32.91 45.37
CA GLY A 150 30.28 -32.89 44.00
C GLY A 150 29.18 -33.18 42.98
N ALA A 151 28.42 -34.26 43.18
CA ALA A 151 27.28 -34.58 42.31
C ALA A 151 26.22 -33.47 42.34
N THR A 152 25.90 -32.95 43.54
CA THR A 152 25.00 -31.81 43.72
C THR A 152 25.51 -30.56 42.99
N LEU A 153 26.80 -30.24 43.09
CA LEU A 153 27.43 -29.13 42.37
C LEU A 153 27.30 -29.30 40.85
N PHE A 154 27.61 -30.47 40.29
CA PHE A 154 27.53 -30.70 38.85
C PHE A 154 26.09 -30.62 38.34
N THR A 155 25.12 -31.22 39.05
CA THR A 155 23.70 -31.12 38.69
C THR A 155 23.18 -29.69 38.82
N ALA A 156 23.50 -28.98 39.92
CA ALA A 156 23.08 -27.59 40.11
C ALA A 156 23.76 -26.64 39.10
N ALA A 157 25.04 -26.84 38.80
CA ALA A 157 25.76 -26.05 37.80
C ALA A 157 25.24 -26.33 36.38
N GLN A 158 24.87 -27.57 36.06
CA GLN A 158 24.23 -27.91 34.79
C GLN A 158 22.84 -27.28 34.68
N ALA A 159 22.01 -27.35 35.72
CA ALA A 159 20.70 -26.68 35.75
C ALA A 159 20.84 -25.15 35.63
N LEU A 160 21.79 -24.53 36.34
CA LEU A 160 22.08 -23.10 36.21
C LEU A 160 22.58 -22.75 34.80
N ARG A 161 23.43 -23.58 34.21
CA ARG A 161 23.89 -23.42 32.83
C ARG A 161 22.72 -23.47 31.85
N GLU A 162 21.81 -24.43 31.99
CA GLU A 162 20.60 -24.56 31.16
C GLU A 162 19.71 -23.31 31.31
N ILE A 163 19.46 -22.85 32.54
CA ILE A 163 18.71 -21.61 32.80
C ILE A 163 19.40 -20.39 32.16
N MET A 164 20.72 -20.28 32.26
CA MET A 164 21.47 -19.18 31.65
C MET A 164 21.44 -19.25 30.12
N ASP A 165 21.47 -20.46 29.55
CA ASP A 165 21.38 -20.68 28.10
C ASP A 165 19.98 -20.32 27.58
N GLU A 166 18.91 -20.71 28.30
CA GLU A 166 17.53 -20.27 28.04
C GLU A 166 17.41 -18.74 28.12
N GLY A 167 17.95 -18.12 29.17
CA GLY A 167 17.92 -16.68 29.38
C GLY A 167 18.61 -15.87 28.28
N ARG A 168 19.61 -16.45 27.61
CA ARG A 168 20.26 -15.84 26.44
C ARG A 168 19.31 -15.69 25.26
N PHE A 169 18.47 -16.69 25.00
CA PHE A 169 17.46 -16.60 23.93
C PHE A 169 16.37 -15.61 24.30
N ASP A 170 15.92 -15.61 25.55
CA ASP A 170 14.91 -14.67 26.04
C ASP A 170 15.35 -13.20 25.88
N ALA A 171 16.63 -12.88 26.11
CA ALA A 171 17.16 -11.53 25.88
C ALA A 171 17.07 -11.10 24.40
N ILE A 172 17.43 -12.00 23.46
CA ILE A 172 17.33 -11.73 22.02
C ILE A 172 15.88 -11.55 21.58
N ILE A 173 14.98 -12.36 22.14
CA ILE A 173 13.54 -12.26 21.86
C ILE A 173 12.98 -10.97 22.44
N ALA A 174 13.38 -10.58 23.65
CA ALA A 174 12.97 -9.33 24.29
C ALA A 174 13.36 -8.11 23.44
N ASP A 175 14.62 -8.03 22.98
CA ASP A 175 15.09 -6.94 22.11
C ASP A 175 14.26 -6.77 20.83
N ARG A 176 13.68 -7.88 20.34
CA ARG A 176 12.88 -7.90 19.10
C ARG A 176 11.42 -7.53 19.31
N PHE A 177 10.82 -8.01 20.40
CA PHE A 177 9.36 -7.96 20.57
C PHE A 177 8.90 -7.02 21.69
N ASP A 178 9.73 -6.70 22.67
CA ASP A 178 9.32 -5.85 23.81
C ASP A 178 9.03 -4.40 23.38
N PRO A 179 9.81 -3.75 22.49
CA PRO A 179 9.46 -2.42 21.98
C PRO A 179 8.09 -2.40 21.27
N LEU A 180 7.82 -3.42 20.47
CA LEU A 180 6.56 -3.60 19.75
C LEU A 180 5.40 -3.79 20.72
N SER A 181 5.58 -4.68 21.70
CA SER A 181 4.62 -4.95 22.77
C SER A 181 4.37 -3.70 23.61
N GLY A 182 5.39 -2.88 23.85
CA GLY A 182 5.28 -1.60 24.55
C GLY A 182 4.38 -0.60 23.82
N ALA A 183 4.48 -0.52 22.48
CA ALA A 183 3.60 0.33 21.68
C ALA A 183 2.14 -0.14 21.75
N VAL A 184 1.90 -1.45 21.61
CA VAL A 184 0.54 -2.03 21.71
C VAL A 184 -0.06 -1.87 23.10
N ASN A 185 0.72 -2.13 24.15
CA ASN A 185 0.28 -1.94 25.53
C ASN A 185 -0.10 -0.49 25.81
N TRP A 186 0.65 0.47 25.28
CA TRP A 186 0.27 1.87 25.38
C TRP A 186 -1.05 2.14 24.63
N ALA A 187 -1.18 1.66 23.40
CA ALA A 187 -2.38 1.88 22.57
C ALA A 187 -3.64 1.37 23.27
N ARG A 188 -3.58 0.16 23.86
CA ARG A 188 -4.67 -0.44 24.63
C ARG A 188 -5.16 0.45 25.77
N LEU A 189 -4.26 1.20 26.41
CA LEU A 189 -4.57 2.03 27.57
C LEU A 189 -5.03 3.46 27.21
N HIS A 190 -4.72 3.95 26.00
CA HIS A 190 -4.85 5.38 25.68
C HIS A 190 -5.62 5.69 24.40
N MET A 191 -5.72 4.76 23.45
CA MET A 191 -6.46 5.00 22.21
C MET A 191 -7.97 4.81 22.41
N GLU A 192 -8.76 5.55 21.63
CA GLU A 192 -10.23 5.50 21.66
C GLU A 192 -10.78 4.08 21.51
N GLU A 193 -11.96 3.82 22.08
CA GLU A 193 -12.60 2.49 22.12
C GLU A 193 -12.71 1.84 20.73
N ARG A 194 -12.98 2.64 19.69
CA ARG A 194 -13.08 2.16 18.30
C ARG A 194 -11.81 1.45 17.79
N PHE A 195 -10.63 1.75 18.34
CA PHE A 195 -9.37 1.11 17.94
C PHE A 195 -9.11 -0.21 18.68
N GLN A 196 -9.80 -0.49 19.79
CA GLN A 196 -9.49 -1.61 20.68
C GLN A 196 -9.58 -3.00 20.01
N PRO A 197 -10.57 -3.29 19.13
CA PRO A 197 -10.61 -4.57 18.42
C PRO A 197 -9.36 -4.83 17.58
N ALA A 198 -8.88 -3.81 16.86
CA ALA A 198 -7.66 -3.89 16.06
C ALA A 198 -6.41 -4.01 16.96
N ILE A 199 -6.36 -3.29 18.08
CA ILE A 199 -5.24 -3.38 19.03
C ILE A 199 -5.13 -4.79 19.62
N GLU A 200 -6.24 -5.42 20.00
CA GLU A 200 -6.23 -6.79 20.55
C GLU A 200 -5.90 -7.83 19.48
N SER A 201 -6.37 -7.66 18.25
CA SER A 201 -5.95 -8.48 17.11
C SER A 201 -4.43 -8.38 16.89
N LEU A 202 -3.84 -7.18 16.94
CA LEU A 202 -2.40 -6.98 16.82
C LEU A 202 -1.63 -7.66 17.96
N ASN A 203 -2.11 -7.47 19.20
CA ASN A 203 -1.53 -8.06 20.39
C ASN A 203 -1.47 -9.59 20.30
N GLY A 204 -2.59 -10.23 19.93
CA GLY A 204 -2.66 -11.67 19.75
C GLY A 204 -1.67 -12.19 18.71
N GLN A 205 -1.51 -11.47 17.59
CA GLN A 205 -0.55 -11.83 16.54
C GLN A 205 0.90 -11.67 16.98
N LEU A 206 1.24 -10.62 17.74
CA LEU A 206 2.58 -10.45 18.31
C LEU A 206 2.93 -11.54 19.33
N LEU A 207 1.99 -11.94 20.17
CA LEU A 207 2.19 -13.03 21.14
C LEU A 207 2.46 -14.36 20.44
N GLN A 208 1.69 -14.69 19.41
CA GLN A 208 1.92 -15.90 18.61
C GLN A 208 3.31 -15.89 17.95
N LEU A 209 3.71 -14.74 17.37
CA LEU A 209 5.01 -14.61 16.74
C LEU A 209 6.17 -14.74 17.74
N ARG A 210 6.01 -14.20 18.96
CA ARG A 210 6.99 -14.35 20.05
C ARG A 210 7.16 -15.82 20.45
N VAL A 211 6.06 -16.56 20.60
CA VAL A 211 6.08 -18.01 20.92
C VAL A 211 6.75 -18.79 19.80
N LEU A 212 6.37 -18.53 18.55
CA LEU A 212 6.96 -19.17 17.37
C LEU A 212 8.49 -18.96 17.31
N TYR A 213 8.95 -17.74 17.57
CA TYR A 213 10.37 -17.40 17.58
C TYR A 213 11.10 -18.09 18.75
N LYS A 214 10.50 -18.11 19.95
CA LYS A 214 11.05 -18.77 21.13
C LYS A 214 11.29 -20.27 20.90
N ASP A 215 10.37 -20.94 20.22
CA ASP A 215 10.47 -22.37 19.98
C ASP A 215 11.40 -22.72 18.80
N ALA A 216 11.45 -21.86 17.77
CA ALA A 216 12.22 -22.13 16.55
C ALA A 216 13.72 -21.83 16.71
N LEU A 217 14.08 -20.73 17.41
CA LEU A 217 15.46 -20.25 17.47
C LEU A 217 16.46 -21.28 18.04
N PRO A 218 16.20 -21.93 19.20
CA PRO A 218 17.13 -22.94 19.73
C PRO A 218 17.29 -24.14 18.79
N ARG A 219 16.22 -24.52 18.08
CA ARG A 219 16.22 -25.68 17.16
C ARG A 219 17.04 -25.40 15.90
N VAL A 220 16.88 -24.21 15.32
CA VAL A 220 17.67 -23.77 14.17
C VAL A 220 19.15 -23.68 14.55
N LEU A 221 19.47 -23.06 15.69
CA LEU A 221 20.84 -22.94 16.18
C LEU A 221 21.49 -24.31 16.39
N THR A 222 20.78 -25.26 17.01
CA THR A 222 21.30 -26.61 17.27
C THR A 222 21.75 -27.30 15.98
N VAL A 223 20.93 -27.22 14.92
CA VAL A 223 21.25 -27.84 13.63
C VAL A 223 22.41 -27.13 12.94
N ILE A 224 22.42 -25.79 12.95
CA ILE A 224 23.49 -24.99 12.36
C ILE A 224 24.84 -25.26 13.06
N ALA A 225 24.84 -25.35 14.39
CA ALA A 225 26.03 -25.65 15.18
C ALA A 225 26.57 -27.06 14.91
N ALA A 226 25.68 -28.06 14.77
CA ALA A 226 26.09 -29.41 14.39
C ALA A 226 26.74 -29.48 13.00
N GLN A 227 26.32 -28.61 12.08
CA GLN A 227 26.88 -28.51 10.73
C GLN A 227 28.18 -27.70 10.67
N ASN A 228 28.46 -26.86 11.68
CA ASN A 228 29.56 -25.90 11.68
C ASN A 228 30.30 -25.89 13.04
N PRO A 229 30.93 -27.00 13.45
CA PRO A 229 31.50 -27.15 14.80
C PRO A 229 32.67 -26.20 15.10
N ASP A 230 33.35 -25.70 14.06
CA ASP A 230 34.54 -24.84 14.19
C ASP A 230 34.19 -23.33 14.20
N VAL A 231 32.91 -22.98 14.10
CA VAL A 231 32.45 -21.59 14.06
C VAL A 231 32.03 -21.14 15.45
N ALA A 232 32.39 -19.90 15.81
CA ALA A 232 32.00 -19.31 17.08
C ALA A 232 30.47 -19.27 17.25
N GLU A 233 29.99 -19.75 18.39
CA GLU A 233 28.56 -19.89 18.69
C GLU A 233 27.77 -18.59 18.53
N GLN A 234 28.37 -17.44 18.89
CA GLN A 234 27.74 -16.13 18.72
C GLN A 234 27.45 -15.79 17.24
N MET A 235 28.34 -16.21 16.33
CA MET A 235 28.13 -16.03 14.89
C MET A 235 27.00 -16.94 14.39
N LEU A 236 26.94 -18.18 14.87
CA LEU A 236 25.89 -19.14 14.52
C LEU A 236 24.52 -18.67 15.03
N LEU A 237 24.48 -18.08 16.22
CA LEU A 237 23.28 -17.49 16.80
C LEU A 237 22.78 -16.30 15.97
N GLN A 238 23.66 -15.42 15.51
CA GLN A 238 23.30 -14.32 14.60
C GLN A 238 22.74 -14.83 13.27
N VAL A 239 23.32 -15.89 12.71
CA VAL A 239 22.82 -16.52 11.48
C VAL A 239 21.45 -17.15 11.70
N ALA A 240 21.25 -17.90 12.79
CA ALA A 240 19.96 -18.50 13.12
C ALA A 240 18.85 -17.44 13.23
N VAL A 241 19.17 -16.33 13.90
CA VAL A 241 18.32 -15.15 14.04
C VAL A 241 17.98 -14.52 12.70
N GLN A 242 18.98 -14.28 11.84
CA GLN A 242 18.78 -13.66 10.53
C GLN A 242 17.86 -14.51 9.63
N VAL A 243 18.08 -15.82 9.60
CA VAL A 243 17.29 -16.71 8.74
C VAL A 243 15.84 -16.78 9.19
N LEU A 244 15.59 -16.79 10.50
CA LEU A 244 14.22 -16.71 11.02
C LEU A 244 13.55 -15.38 10.67
N ASP A 245 14.27 -14.26 10.76
CA ASP A 245 13.76 -12.95 10.35
C ASP A 245 13.40 -12.93 8.86
N GLU A 246 14.22 -13.54 8.02
CA GLU A 246 13.98 -13.62 6.57
C GLU A 246 12.75 -14.49 6.23
N GLU A 247 12.54 -15.60 6.94
CA GLU A 247 11.36 -16.45 6.76
C GLU A 247 10.07 -15.78 7.27
N LEU A 248 10.19 -14.90 8.26
CA LEU A 248 9.07 -14.17 8.85
C LEU A 248 8.94 -12.73 8.34
N ALA A 249 9.78 -12.32 7.38
CA ALA A 249 9.97 -10.92 6.99
C ALA A 249 8.68 -10.23 6.58
N GLN A 250 7.81 -10.92 5.84
CA GLN A 250 6.53 -10.36 5.38
C GLN A 250 5.60 -10.03 6.55
N ILE A 251 5.44 -10.97 7.49
CA ILE A 251 4.59 -10.78 8.67
C ILE A 251 5.19 -9.70 9.59
N LEU A 252 6.50 -9.79 9.85
CA LEU A 252 7.21 -8.80 10.68
C LEU A 252 7.10 -7.39 10.12
N THR A 253 7.23 -7.23 8.80
CA THR A 253 7.13 -5.92 8.14
C THR A 253 5.77 -5.28 8.39
N VAL A 254 4.69 -6.07 8.29
CA VAL A 254 3.37 -5.52 8.56
C VAL A 254 3.12 -5.23 10.02
N LEU A 255 3.41 -6.16 10.93
CA LEU A 255 3.19 -5.87 12.35
C LEU A 255 4.00 -4.65 12.80
N ARG A 256 5.17 -4.40 12.19
CA ARG A 256 5.95 -3.16 12.37
C ARG A 256 5.24 -1.91 11.87
N ILE A 257 4.59 -1.94 10.70
CA ILE A 257 3.78 -0.79 10.23
C ILE A 257 2.78 -0.35 11.31
N TRP A 258 2.08 -1.31 11.91
CA TRP A 258 1.06 -1.03 12.92
C TRP A 258 1.63 -0.54 14.25
N THR A 259 2.64 -1.23 14.75
CA THR A 259 3.29 -0.87 16.01
C THR A 259 4.05 0.44 15.90
N ASP A 260 4.66 0.75 14.75
CA ASP A 260 5.25 2.05 14.46
C ASP A 260 4.19 3.15 14.43
N ALA A 261 3.04 2.92 13.80
CA ALA A 261 1.95 3.89 13.79
C ALA A 261 1.47 4.21 15.22
N PHE A 262 1.31 3.19 16.06
CA PHE A 262 0.95 3.38 17.47
C PHE A 262 2.06 4.05 18.29
N ALA A 263 3.33 3.70 18.05
CA ALA A 263 4.46 4.37 18.70
C ALA A 263 4.54 5.86 18.30
N GLN A 264 4.41 6.16 17.02
CA GLN A 264 4.40 7.54 16.53
C GLN A 264 3.21 8.34 17.04
N HIS A 265 2.05 7.69 17.18
CA HIS A 265 0.87 8.30 17.80
C HIS A 265 1.09 8.57 19.29
N ARG A 266 1.62 7.59 20.03
CA ARG A 266 2.00 7.73 21.45
C ARG A 266 2.92 8.91 21.68
N ASP A 267 3.95 9.01 20.86
CA ASP A 267 5.00 9.99 21.03
C ASP A 267 4.53 11.40 20.61
N GLN A 268 3.35 11.50 19.98
CA GLN A 268 2.70 12.75 19.52
C GLN A 268 3.63 13.66 18.69
N MET A 269 4.64 13.10 18.04
CA MET A 269 5.66 13.88 17.34
C MET A 269 5.18 14.47 16.00
N TYR A 270 4.04 14.01 15.49
CA TYR A 270 3.63 14.19 14.11
C TYR A 270 2.13 14.48 13.98
N GLU A 271 1.74 15.76 14.12
CA GLU A 271 0.35 16.17 13.87
C GLU A 271 -0.10 15.92 12.41
N GLN A 272 0.86 15.88 11.48
CA GLN A 272 0.67 15.60 10.05
C GLN A 272 -0.05 14.27 9.79
N LEU A 273 0.24 13.25 10.59
CA LEU A 273 -0.37 11.92 10.43
C LEU A 273 -1.87 11.97 10.76
N GLY A 274 -2.27 12.85 11.68
CA GLY A 274 -3.67 13.10 11.98
C GLY A 274 -4.44 13.71 10.80
N ALA A 275 -3.80 14.60 10.04
CA ALA A 275 -4.37 15.20 8.83
C ALA A 275 -4.57 14.18 7.71
N VAL A 276 -3.57 13.32 7.47
CA VAL A 276 -3.66 12.24 6.47
C VAL A 276 -4.79 11.27 6.82
N ARG A 277 -4.83 10.81 8.08
CA ARG A 277 -5.91 9.94 8.57
C ARG A 277 -7.29 10.56 8.35
N GLN A 278 -7.45 11.82 8.76
CA GLN A 278 -8.72 12.53 8.62
C GLN A 278 -9.17 12.63 7.16
N LEU A 279 -8.26 12.97 6.23
CA LEU A 279 -8.57 13.05 4.81
C LEU A 279 -9.06 11.70 4.27
N VAL A 280 -8.36 10.62 4.58
CA VAL A 280 -8.73 9.28 4.07
C VAL A 280 -10.07 8.83 4.68
N GLU A 281 -10.27 9.02 5.99
CA GLU A 281 -11.55 8.74 6.66
C GLU A 281 -12.72 9.52 6.02
N GLU A 282 -12.55 10.81 5.75
CA GLU A 282 -13.56 11.63 5.10
C GLU A 282 -13.78 11.25 3.62
N SER A 283 -12.73 10.85 2.90
CA SER A 283 -12.85 10.35 1.52
C SER A 283 -13.69 9.07 1.45
N TYR A 284 -13.50 8.14 2.40
CA TYR A 284 -14.35 6.94 2.52
C TYR A 284 -15.81 7.29 2.78
N GLN A 285 -16.08 8.25 3.67
CA GLN A 285 -17.45 8.68 4.00
C GLN A 285 -18.13 9.34 2.80
N LEU A 286 -17.44 10.27 2.13
CA LEU A 286 -17.93 10.91 0.93
C LEU A 286 -18.23 9.89 -0.17
N PHE A 287 -17.37 8.89 -0.35
CA PHE A 287 -17.60 7.80 -1.31
C PHE A 287 -18.80 6.92 -0.96
N ARG A 288 -19.14 6.76 0.32
CA ARG A 288 -20.36 6.07 0.75
C ARG A 288 -21.62 6.92 0.64
N GLY A 289 -21.49 8.18 0.22
CA GLY A 289 -22.60 9.15 0.19
C GLY A 289 -23.03 9.61 1.59
N GLU A 290 -22.12 9.51 2.56
CA GLU A 290 -22.29 10.05 3.91
C GLU A 290 -21.75 11.50 3.90
N ALA A 291 -22.64 12.47 3.74
CA ALA A 291 -22.29 13.90 3.84
C ALA A 291 -22.51 14.41 5.27
N LEU A 292 -21.67 15.35 5.71
CA LEU A 292 -21.71 15.92 7.07
C LEU A 292 -22.91 16.85 7.31
N ASP A 293 -23.53 17.37 6.26
CA ASP A 293 -24.70 18.27 6.29
C ASP A 293 -26.04 17.53 6.21
N GLY A 294 -26.05 16.20 6.04
CA GLY A 294 -27.29 15.44 5.76
C GLY A 294 -27.90 15.71 4.38
N ASP A 295 -27.42 16.72 3.66
CA ASP A 295 -27.64 16.96 2.24
C ASP A 295 -26.55 16.21 1.47
N ALA A 296 -26.70 14.88 1.38
CA ALA A 296 -25.89 14.07 0.49
C ALA A 296 -26.07 14.59 -0.95
N HIS A 297 -25.19 15.51 -1.37
CA HIS A 297 -25.20 16.09 -2.71
C HIS A 297 -24.77 15.08 -3.78
N GLY A 298 -24.41 13.86 -3.36
CA GLY A 298 -24.18 12.70 -4.21
C GLY A 298 -25.17 11.57 -3.90
N LYS A 299 -25.43 10.73 -4.90
CA LYS A 299 -26.24 9.52 -4.71
C LYS A 299 -25.48 8.55 -3.82
N LYS A 300 -26.18 7.89 -2.89
CA LYS A 300 -25.60 6.79 -2.12
C LYS A 300 -25.30 5.63 -3.08
N ALA A 301 -24.04 5.20 -3.09
CA ALA A 301 -23.63 4.00 -3.79
C ALA A 301 -24.07 2.78 -2.97
N ASN A 302 -24.64 1.77 -3.63
CA ASN A 302 -24.84 0.48 -2.99
C ASN A 302 -23.57 -0.35 -3.16
N VAL A 303 -22.58 -0.09 -2.31
CA VAL A 303 -21.25 -0.72 -2.40
C VAL A 303 -21.18 -1.99 -1.56
N HIS A 304 -20.74 -3.07 -2.20
CA HIS A 304 -20.34 -4.27 -1.50
C HIS A 304 -18.81 -4.34 -1.47
N THR A 305 -18.23 -4.19 -0.28
CA THR A 305 -16.79 -4.25 -0.04
C THR A 305 -16.39 -5.60 0.56
N THR A 306 -15.16 -6.04 0.30
CA THR A 306 -14.60 -7.30 0.83
C THR A 306 -13.65 -7.09 2.01
N VAL A 307 -12.98 -5.94 2.04
CA VAL A 307 -11.85 -5.57 2.87
C VAL A 307 -12.17 -4.33 3.71
N PHE A 308 -12.68 -3.24 3.12
CA PHE A 308 -13.03 -2.03 3.85
C PHE A 308 -14.46 -2.10 4.38
N GLN A 309 -14.59 -2.48 5.65
CA GLN A 309 -15.88 -2.60 6.31
C GLN A 309 -16.29 -1.31 7.02
N VAL A 310 -17.58 -1.17 7.29
CA VAL A 310 -18.10 -0.09 8.15
C VAL A 310 -17.56 -0.32 9.57
N GLY A 311 -17.01 0.72 10.19
CA GLY A 311 -16.40 0.64 11.52
C GLY A 311 -14.89 0.38 11.51
N ASN A 312 -14.28 0.10 10.34
CA ASN A 312 -12.83 -0.02 10.26
C ASN A 312 -12.14 1.31 10.61
N VAL A 313 -11.00 1.23 11.27
CA VAL A 313 -10.22 2.39 11.71
C VAL A 313 -8.98 2.61 10.86
N PHE A 314 -8.52 3.86 10.78
CA PHE A 314 -7.30 4.21 10.04
C PHE A 314 -6.18 4.62 11.00
N VAL A 315 -4.98 4.15 10.73
CA VAL A 315 -3.74 4.64 11.36
C VAL A 315 -2.79 5.12 10.27
N ALA A 316 -1.96 6.09 10.59
CA ALA A 316 -0.95 6.59 9.66
C ALA A 316 0.41 6.57 10.34
N ARG A 317 1.48 6.35 9.56
CA ARG A 317 2.85 6.45 10.04
C ARG A 317 3.73 7.14 9.01
N PHE A 318 4.77 7.83 9.49
CA PHE A 318 5.91 8.13 8.65
C PHE A 318 6.81 6.91 8.50
N GLY A 319 7.23 6.64 7.28
CA GLY A 319 8.10 5.52 6.94
C GLY A 319 9.02 5.82 5.75
N HIS A 320 9.57 4.77 5.17
CA HIS A 320 10.57 4.84 4.09
C HIS A 320 10.01 4.45 2.73
N LEU A 321 8.77 3.96 2.69
CA LEU A 321 8.11 3.55 1.46
C LEU A 321 7.41 4.76 0.81
N GLY A 322 6.87 4.56 -0.39
CA GLY A 322 6.06 5.59 -1.07
C GLY A 322 4.72 5.83 -0.37
N PRO A 323 4.02 6.92 -0.74
CA PRO A 323 2.64 7.13 -0.31
C PRO A 323 1.83 5.90 -0.67
N ALA A 324 1.12 5.35 0.30
CA ALA A 324 0.24 4.23 0.06
C ALA A 324 -0.81 4.16 1.16
N THR A 325 -2.03 3.87 0.78
CA THR A 325 -2.95 3.19 1.68
C THR A 325 -2.62 1.70 1.62
N LEU A 326 -2.29 1.13 2.77
CA LEU A 326 -1.97 -0.28 2.88
C LEU A 326 -3.28 -0.98 3.26
N PRO A 327 -3.94 -1.67 2.30
CA PRO A 327 -5.23 -2.27 2.55
C PRO A 327 -5.04 -3.38 3.58
N ALA A 328 -5.58 -3.16 4.78
CA ALA A 328 -6.06 -4.12 5.77
C ALA A 328 -5.19 -5.32 6.15
N LYS A 329 -4.00 -5.52 5.58
CA LYS A 329 -3.15 -6.71 5.73
C LYS A 329 -2.58 -6.89 7.12
N GLY A 330 -3.02 -6.10 8.10
CA GLY A 330 -2.65 -6.16 9.50
C GLY A 330 -3.81 -6.57 10.41
N PRO A 331 -3.97 -5.91 11.56
CA PRO A 331 -5.00 -6.27 12.52
C PRO A 331 -6.40 -6.12 11.96
N ILE A 332 -7.29 -6.98 12.47
CA ILE A 332 -8.68 -7.04 12.03
C ILE A 332 -9.37 -5.70 12.27
N GLY A 333 -10.06 -5.22 11.24
CA GLY A 333 -10.85 -3.98 11.31
C GLY A 333 -10.03 -2.69 11.27
N ALA A 334 -8.81 -2.72 10.73
CA ALA A 334 -8.01 -1.51 10.59
C ALA A 334 -7.22 -1.42 9.27
N HIS A 335 -7.00 -0.20 8.79
CA HIS A 335 -6.13 0.12 7.65
C HIS A 335 -4.97 1.04 8.05
N ALA A 336 -3.81 0.83 7.43
CA ALA A 336 -2.63 1.65 7.66
C ALA A 336 -2.38 2.56 6.46
N ILE A 337 -1.90 3.77 6.72
CA ILE A 337 -1.51 4.75 5.70
C ILE A 337 -0.02 4.99 5.87
N GLU A 338 0.73 4.65 4.83
CA GLU A 338 2.16 4.88 4.75
C GLU A 338 2.40 6.28 4.20
N VAL A 339 3.13 7.08 4.97
CA VAL A 339 3.52 8.43 4.60
C VAL A 339 5.05 8.49 4.50
N PRO A 340 5.64 8.87 3.35
CA PRO A 340 7.07 9.04 3.25
C PRO A 340 7.58 10.11 4.23
N MET A 341 8.65 9.83 4.96
CA MET A 341 9.23 10.77 5.93
C MET A 341 9.68 12.09 5.27
N ASP A 342 10.05 12.08 3.99
CA ASP A 342 10.46 13.28 3.25
C ASP A 342 9.28 14.21 2.89
N GLU A 343 8.03 13.78 3.08
CA GLU A 343 6.82 14.59 2.90
C GLU A 343 6.39 15.34 4.15
N ARG A 344 7.03 15.06 5.30
CA ARG A 344 6.60 15.58 6.61
C ARG A 344 6.37 17.09 6.67
N ASN A 345 7.16 17.88 5.94
CA ASN A 345 7.08 19.35 5.98
C ASN A 345 6.20 19.95 4.89
N ILE A 346 5.53 19.11 4.10
CA ILE A 346 4.68 19.49 2.97
C ILE A 346 3.39 18.66 2.97
N ILE A 347 2.98 18.08 4.10
CA ILE A 347 1.92 17.06 4.10
C ILE A 347 0.62 17.62 3.56
N THR A 348 0.31 18.89 3.88
CA THR A 348 -0.94 19.53 3.46
C THR A 348 -1.00 19.73 1.96
N LEU A 349 0.17 19.90 1.32
CA LEU A 349 0.30 19.95 -0.14
C LEU A 349 0.16 18.57 -0.78
N MET A 350 0.56 17.52 -0.06
CA MET A 350 0.49 16.13 -0.53
C MET A 350 -0.86 15.46 -0.27
N LEU A 351 -1.74 16.05 0.55
CA LEU A 351 -3.05 15.48 0.86
C LEU A 351 -3.87 15.12 -0.40
N PRO A 352 -3.94 15.90 -1.48
CA PRO A 352 -4.66 15.47 -2.68
C PRO A 352 -4.07 14.19 -3.32
N LEU A 353 -2.80 13.85 -3.07
CA LEU A 353 -2.21 12.57 -3.48
C LEU A 353 -2.76 11.42 -2.64
N TYR A 354 -2.97 11.64 -1.33
CA TYR A 354 -3.60 10.61 -0.48
C TYR A 354 -5.09 10.39 -0.81
N ALA A 355 -5.76 11.36 -1.42
CA ALA A 355 -7.10 11.15 -2.00
C ALA A 355 -7.03 10.25 -3.26
N HIS A 356 -5.96 10.38 -4.06
CA HIS A 356 -5.62 9.43 -5.12
C HIS A 356 -5.31 8.04 -4.54
N GLU A 357 -4.44 7.92 -3.52
CA GLU A 357 -4.09 6.63 -2.91
C GLU A 357 -5.31 5.90 -2.33
N PHE A 358 -6.19 6.63 -1.64
CA PHE A 358 -7.48 6.13 -1.16
C PHE A 358 -8.27 5.42 -2.26
N ARG A 359 -8.20 5.90 -3.50
CA ARG A 359 -8.99 5.32 -4.58
C ARG A 359 -8.47 3.96 -5.03
N HIS A 360 -7.17 3.69 -4.92
CA HIS A 360 -6.61 2.36 -5.20
C HIS A 360 -7.23 1.29 -4.30
N ASP A 361 -7.43 1.62 -3.03
CA ASP A 361 -8.10 0.73 -2.08
C ASP A 361 -9.52 0.41 -2.53
N VAL A 362 -10.32 1.45 -2.79
CA VAL A 362 -11.74 1.30 -3.19
C VAL A 362 -11.86 0.52 -4.49
N PHE A 363 -10.98 0.81 -5.45
CA PHE A 363 -10.98 0.17 -6.77
C PHE A 363 -10.82 -1.35 -6.68
N HIS A 364 -9.93 -1.82 -5.81
CA HIS A 364 -9.68 -3.24 -5.61
C HIS A 364 -10.64 -3.89 -4.61
N ASP A 365 -11.21 -3.12 -3.69
CA ASP A 365 -12.05 -3.66 -2.63
C ASP A 365 -13.52 -3.82 -3.00
N VAL A 366 -14.09 -2.85 -3.73
CA VAL A 366 -15.50 -2.92 -4.12
C VAL A 366 -15.67 -4.06 -5.13
N VAL A 367 -16.51 -5.03 -4.78
CA VAL A 367 -16.72 -6.25 -5.57
C VAL A 367 -17.16 -5.88 -6.99
N GLY A 368 -16.35 -6.30 -7.96
CA GLY A 368 -16.62 -6.11 -9.39
C GLY A 368 -16.31 -4.72 -9.93
N LEU A 369 -15.83 -3.77 -9.10
CA LEU A 369 -15.55 -2.40 -9.55
C LEU A 369 -14.42 -2.36 -10.59
N GLU A 370 -13.32 -3.06 -10.34
CA GLU A 370 -12.20 -3.15 -11.29
C GLU A 370 -12.64 -3.64 -12.67
N ASP A 371 -13.47 -4.69 -12.71
CA ASP A 371 -13.98 -5.26 -13.96
C ASP A 371 -14.98 -4.33 -14.65
N ASP A 372 -15.93 -3.78 -13.90
CA ASP A 372 -16.94 -2.84 -14.41
C ASP A 372 -16.30 -1.59 -15.03
N VAL A 373 -15.31 -1.01 -14.34
CA VAL A 373 -14.61 0.20 -14.80
C VAL A 373 -13.80 -0.09 -16.06
N ARG A 374 -13.04 -1.18 -16.09
CA ARG A 374 -12.28 -1.59 -17.28
C ARG A 374 -13.20 -1.85 -18.47
N GLU A 375 -14.31 -2.54 -18.25
CA GLU A 375 -15.31 -2.80 -19.30
C GLU A 375 -15.93 -1.49 -19.81
N ALA A 376 -16.33 -0.59 -18.92
CA ALA A 376 -16.93 0.69 -19.27
C ALA A 376 -16.00 1.54 -20.15
N VAL A 377 -14.72 1.65 -19.75
CA VAL A 377 -13.73 2.43 -20.51
C VAL A 377 -13.40 1.75 -21.85
N ALA A 378 -13.16 0.44 -21.87
CA ALA A 378 -12.89 -0.29 -23.11
C ALA A 378 -14.02 -0.15 -24.12
N LYS A 379 -15.27 -0.33 -23.66
CA LYS A 379 -16.48 -0.17 -24.48
C LYS A 379 -16.61 1.26 -25.01
N ALA A 380 -16.40 2.27 -24.18
CA ALA A 380 -16.48 3.67 -24.60
C ALA A 380 -15.46 4.01 -25.71
N ILE A 381 -14.23 3.52 -25.60
CA ILE A 381 -13.18 3.73 -26.61
C ILE A 381 -13.57 3.06 -27.94
N VAL A 382 -14.02 1.81 -27.90
CA VAL A 382 -14.45 1.07 -29.10
C VAL A 382 -15.64 1.77 -29.75
N GLU A 383 -16.67 2.13 -28.99
CA GLU A 383 -17.85 2.81 -29.53
C GLU A 383 -17.50 4.17 -30.15
N ALA A 384 -16.65 4.96 -29.51
CA ALA A 384 -16.20 6.26 -30.05
C ALA A 384 -15.43 6.07 -31.37
N TYR A 385 -14.62 5.01 -31.46
CA TYR A 385 -13.89 4.66 -32.68
C TYR A 385 -14.84 4.21 -33.80
N GLU A 386 -15.79 3.32 -33.50
CA GLU A 386 -16.77 2.82 -34.47
C GLU A 386 -17.71 3.91 -34.99
N LYS A 387 -18.07 4.89 -34.14
CA LYS A 387 -18.84 6.08 -34.52
C LYS A 387 -18.01 7.11 -35.31
N GLY A 388 -16.69 6.93 -35.39
CA GLY A 388 -15.78 7.85 -36.06
C GLY A 388 -15.51 9.15 -35.30
N GLU A 389 -15.92 9.22 -34.03
CA GLU A 389 -15.63 10.33 -33.10
C GLU A 389 -14.17 10.29 -32.63
N LEU A 390 -13.62 9.08 -32.50
CA LEU A 390 -12.21 8.83 -32.25
C LEU A 390 -11.52 8.32 -33.51
N LYS A 391 -10.42 8.98 -33.91
CA LYS A 391 -9.61 8.59 -35.06
C LYS A 391 -8.15 8.51 -34.65
N PHE A 392 -7.51 7.42 -35.04
CA PHE A 392 -6.08 7.24 -34.82
C PHE A 392 -5.29 7.65 -36.07
N SER A 393 -4.11 8.21 -35.85
CA SER A 393 -3.16 8.62 -36.87
C SER A 393 -2.71 7.46 -37.77
N GLN A 394 -2.76 6.24 -37.25
CA GLN A 394 -2.45 5.01 -37.97
C GLN A 394 -3.43 3.89 -37.60
N GLU A 395 -3.78 3.05 -38.57
CA GLU A 395 -4.67 1.90 -38.35
C GLU A 395 -3.98 0.77 -37.58
N PHE A 396 -2.66 0.62 -37.75
CA PHE A 396 -1.88 -0.46 -37.14
C PHE A 396 -0.60 0.04 -36.47
N ILE A 397 -0.29 -0.52 -35.30
CA ILE A 397 0.98 -0.35 -34.59
C ILE A 397 1.82 -1.63 -34.71
N LYS A 398 3.13 -1.48 -34.79
CA LYS A 398 4.06 -2.62 -34.80
C LYS A 398 4.38 -3.06 -33.37
N LEU A 399 4.20 -4.35 -33.10
CA LEU A 399 4.75 -5.04 -31.93
C LEU A 399 5.82 -6.02 -32.42
N GLY A 400 7.05 -5.53 -32.54
CA GLY A 400 8.14 -6.27 -33.15
C GLY A 400 7.85 -6.56 -34.63
N ARG A 401 7.63 -7.84 -34.97
CA ARG A 401 7.27 -8.26 -36.34
C ARG A 401 5.76 -8.33 -36.57
N GLN A 402 4.95 -8.24 -35.52
CA GLN A 402 3.50 -8.30 -35.59
C GLN A 402 2.91 -6.89 -35.86
N LYS A 403 1.84 -6.83 -36.65
CA LYS A 403 0.99 -5.64 -36.75
C LYS A 403 -0.28 -5.89 -35.93
N VAL A 404 -0.62 -4.97 -35.05
CA VAL A 404 -1.86 -4.98 -34.27
C VAL A 404 -2.68 -3.75 -34.61
N LYS A 405 -4.01 -3.84 -34.56
CA LYS A 405 -4.84 -2.66 -34.75
C LYS A 405 -4.58 -1.67 -33.62
N THR A 406 -4.50 -0.38 -33.95
CA THR A 406 -4.24 0.67 -32.97
C THR A 406 -5.33 0.70 -31.90
N ILE A 407 -6.60 0.51 -32.30
CA ILE A 407 -7.73 0.43 -31.37
C ILE A 407 -7.55 -0.69 -30.33
N ASP A 408 -7.18 -1.89 -30.75
CA ASP A 408 -7.01 -3.04 -29.85
C ASP A 408 -5.86 -2.79 -28.86
N LEU A 409 -4.75 -2.21 -29.33
CA LEU A 409 -3.62 -1.88 -28.47
C LEU A 409 -3.97 -0.75 -27.48
N MET A 410 -4.73 0.25 -27.93
CA MET A 410 -5.18 1.35 -27.09
C MET A 410 -6.10 0.86 -25.97
N VAL A 411 -7.09 0.03 -26.30
CA VAL A 411 -7.98 -0.59 -25.31
C VAL A 411 -7.17 -1.40 -24.29
N LYS A 412 -6.20 -2.19 -24.74
CA LYS A 412 -5.32 -2.96 -23.84
C LYS A 412 -4.50 -2.05 -22.92
N MET A 413 -3.83 -1.05 -23.47
CA MET A 413 -3.01 -0.10 -22.71
C MET A 413 -3.85 0.61 -21.65
N ILE A 414 -5.03 1.11 -22.03
CA ILE A 414 -5.90 1.81 -21.10
C ILE A 414 -6.46 0.87 -20.05
N ALA A 415 -6.93 -0.33 -20.40
CA ALA A 415 -7.44 -1.30 -19.44
C ALA A 415 -6.39 -1.67 -18.36
N ASP A 416 -5.13 -1.84 -18.77
CA ASP A 416 -4.02 -2.16 -17.85
C ASP A 416 -3.64 -0.98 -16.94
N THR A 417 -3.75 0.25 -17.44
CA THR A 417 -3.42 1.49 -16.72
C THR A 417 -4.62 2.13 -16.02
N THR A 418 -5.81 1.53 -16.16
CA THR A 418 -7.07 2.03 -15.59
C THR A 418 -7.03 2.21 -14.08
N PRO A 419 -6.42 1.33 -13.26
CA PRO A 419 -6.37 1.54 -11.81
C PRO A 419 -5.77 2.90 -11.43
N GLU A 420 -4.65 3.27 -12.07
CA GLU A 420 -3.99 4.57 -11.84
C GLU A 420 -4.79 5.74 -12.40
N ILE A 421 -5.39 5.57 -13.59
CA ILE A 421 -6.19 6.63 -14.22
C ILE A 421 -7.49 6.90 -13.43
N ASP A 422 -8.13 5.86 -12.92
CA ASP A 422 -9.30 6.00 -12.05
C ASP A 422 -8.93 6.63 -10.71
N ALA A 423 -7.76 6.31 -10.15
CA ALA A 423 -7.25 7.00 -8.97
C ALA A 423 -7.01 8.50 -9.21
N ASP A 424 -6.43 8.88 -10.36
CA ASP A 424 -6.28 10.29 -10.76
C ASP A 424 -7.62 11.02 -10.88
N ILE A 425 -8.62 10.39 -11.50
CA ILE A 425 -9.90 11.04 -11.76
C ILE A 425 -10.80 11.00 -10.53
N SER A 426 -11.11 9.81 -10.03
CA SER A 426 -12.07 9.60 -8.97
C SER A 426 -11.50 10.01 -7.61
N GLY A 427 -10.24 9.67 -7.33
CA GLY A 427 -9.55 10.04 -6.09
C GLY A 427 -8.96 11.45 -6.13
N GLY A 428 -8.37 11.85 -7.25
CA GLY A 428 -7.78 13.18 -7.42
C GLY A 428 -8.80 14.26 -7.78
N VAL A 429 -9.28 14.24 -9.02
CA VAL A 429 -10.11 15.32 -9.59
C VAL A 429 -11.49 15.43 -8.92
N LEU A 430 -12.20 14.32 -8.70
CA LEU A 430 -13.57 14.36 -8.16
C LEU A 430 -13.62 14.67 -6.66
N LEU A 431 -12.54 14.42 -5.90
CA LEU A 431 -12.46 14.75 -4.47
C LEU A 431 -11.77 16.07 -4.17
N THR A 432 -10.84 16.54 -5.02
CA THR A 432 -10.02 17.73 -4.73
C THR A 432 -10.02 18.78 -5.85
N GLY A 433 -10.66 18.49 -6.97
CA GLY A 433 -10.91 19.45 -8.04
C GLY A 433 -9.66 19.97 -8.73
N VAL A 434 -9.67 21.27 -8.97
CA VAL A 434 -8.60 22.01 -9.67
C VAL A 434 -7.23 21.80 -9.01
N ALA A 435 -7.19 21.64 -7.69
CA ALA A 435 -5.94 21.45 -6.95
C ALA A 435 -5.14 20.23 -7.43
N PHE A 436 -5.81 19.16 -7.87
CA PHE A 436 -5.14 17.95 -8.32
C PHE A 436 -4.26 18.19 -9.55
N LEU A 437 -4.62 19.16 -10.40
CA LEU A 437 -3.83 19.53 -11.57
C LEU A 437 -2.42 20.00 -11.15
N TYR A 438 -2.35 20.91 -10.18
CA TYR A 438 -1.09 21.48 -9.74
C TYR A 438 -0.29 20.44 -8.95
N LEU A 439 -0.97 19.61 -8.17
CA LEU A 439 -0.31 18.51 -7.48
C LEU A 439 0.36 17.56 -8.47
N VAL A 440 -0.36 17.08 -9.50
CA VAL A 440 0.17 16.16 -10.52
C VAL A 440 1.40 16.76 -11.20
N ILE A 441 1.31 18.01 -11.66
CA ILE A 441 2.43 18.68 -12.32
C ILE A 441 3.62 18.86 -11.37
N LEU A 442 3.40 19.36 -10.16
CA LEU A 442 4.49 19.70 -9.23
C LEU A 442 5.14 18.45 -8.63
N SER A 443 4.34 17.50 -8.16
CA SER A 443 4.84 16.29 -7.49
C SER A 443 5.60 15.38 -8.46
N PHE A 444 5.06 15.13 -9.66
CA PHE A 444 5.75 14.31 -10.66
C PHE A 444 7.04 14.98 -11.12
N SER A 445 7.02 16.30 -11.34
CA SER A 445 8.23 17.06 -11.64
C SER A 445 9.29 16.93 -10.54
N ALA A 446 8.88 17.03 -9.27
CA ALA A 446 9.78 16.88 -8.14
C ALA A 446 10.34 15.46 -8.00
N PHE A 447 9.50 14.43 -8.22
CA PHE A 447 9.91 13.03 -8.18
C PHE A 447 10.89 12.68 -9.31
N ASN A 448 10.62 13.14 -10.53
CA ASN A 448 11.46 12.87 -11.69
C ASN A 448 12.77 13.67 -11.69
N ALA A 449 12.81 14.81 -10.98
CA ALA A 449 14.04 15.57 -10.78
C ALA A 449 14.89 15.05 -9.60
N LYS A 450 14.46 14.00 -8.89
CA LYS A 450 15.18 13.49 -7.71
C LYS A 450 16.61 13.08 -8.08
N GLY A 451 17.57 13.54 -7.28
CA GLY A 451 19.00 13.34 -7.55
C GLY A 451 19.62 14.33 -8.54
N ARG A 452 18.82 15.24 -9.12
CA ARG A 452 19.25 16.36 -9.98
C ARG A 452 18.56 17.65 -9.54
N THR A 453 18.78 18.75 -10.26
CA THR A 453 17.96 19.96 -10.11
C THR A 453 16.85 19.94 -11.16
N VAL A 454 15.76 20.68 -10.90
CA VAL A 454 14.65 20.82 -11.86
C VAL A 454 15.17 21.44 -13.16
N GLU A 455 16.06 22.42 -13.09
CA GLU A 455 16.63 23.13 -14.25
C GLU A 455 17.57 22.26 -15.09
N SER A 456 18.19 21.23 -14.48
CA SER A 456 19.07 20.27 -15.16
C SER A 456 18.33 19.01 -15.61
N THR A 457 17.02 18.94 -15.37
CA THR A 457 16.18 17.82 -15.78
C THR A 457 15.52 18.15 -17.12
N PRO A 458 15.91 17.50 -18.23
CA PRO A 458 15.44 17.88 -19.56
C PRO A 458 13.92 17.71 -19.75
N ARG A 459 13.32 16.75 -19.03
CA ARG A 459 11.89 16.46 -19.03
C ARG A 459 11.46 16.15 -17.62
N LEU A 460 10.59 16.99 -17.07
CA LEU A 460 10.06 16.85 -15.71
C LEU A 460 8.89 15.87 -15.65
N LEU A 461 8.18 15.65 -16.76
CA LEU A 461 7.19 14.59 -16.89
C LEU A 461 7.72 13.48 -17.78
N ARG A 462 7.61 12.22 -17.32
CA ARG A 462 8.01 11.06 -18.10
C ARG A 462 7.11 10.92 -19.34
N SER A 463 7.73 10.66 -20.47
CA SER A 463 7.06 10.30 -21.74
C SER A 463 7.28 8.83 -22.10
N ALA A 464 7.60 8.01 -21.11
CA ALA A 464 7.81 6.59 -21.26
C ALA A 464 7.38 5.82 -20.00
N SER A 465 7.01 4.55 -20.18
CA SER A 465 6.71 3.60 -19.11
C SER A 465 7.17 2.21 -19.54
N TYR A 466 6.69 1.16 -18.88
CA TYR A 466 7.15 -0.20 -19.07
C TYR A 466 6.01 -1.18 -19.36
N PHE A 467 6.37 -2.34 -19.88
CA PHE A 467 5.48 -3.47 -20.06
C PHE A 467 6.22 -4.76 -19.73
N GLU A 468 5.47 -5.84 -19.53
CA GLU A 468 5.99 -7.20 -19.40
C GLU A 468 5.36 -8.13 -20.44
N LEU A 469 6.10 -9.18 -20.78
CA LEU A 469 5.64 -10.27 -21.61
C LEU A 469 5.46 -11.52 -20.75
N VAL A 470 4.22 -11.76 -20.33
CA VAL A 470 3.87 -12.88 -19.45
C VAL A 470 3.74 -14.16 -20.28
N PRO A 471 4.55 -15.19 -20.02
CA PRO A 471 4.46 -16.45 -20.75
C PRO A 471 3.13 -17.16 -20.47
N ASP A 472 2.46 -17.61 -21.52
CA ASP A 472 1.41 -18.62 -21.40
C ASP A 472 2.05 -20.01 -21.54
N GLU A 473 2.16 -20.72 -20.41
CA GLU A 473 2.76 -22.05 -20.35
C GLU A 473 2.01 -23.09 -21.20
N LYS A 474 0.72 -22.88 -21.49
CA LYS A 474 -0.10 -23.82 -22.26
C LYS A 474 0.01 -23.63 -23.76
N THR A 475 0.10 -22.39 -24.23
CA THR A 475 0.09 -22.07 -25.68
C THR A 475 1.46 -21.71 -26.24
N GLY A 476 2.44 -21.40 -25.37
CA GLY A 476 3.75 -20.90 -25.78
C GLY A 476 3.73 -19.46 -26.32
N ALA A 477 2.56 -18.82 -26.35
CA ALA A 477 2.40 -17.40 -26.62
C ALA A 477 2.86 -16.56 -25.41
N VAL A 478 3.01 -15.26 -25.62
CA VAL A 478 3.24 -14.31 -24.54
C VAL A 478 2.12 -13.28 -24.53
N ALA A 479 1.54 -13.03 -23.35
CA ALA A 479 0.58 -11.96 -23.14
C ALA A 479 1.34 -10.66 -22.86
N LEU A 480 0.92 -9.58 -23.52
CA LEU A 480 1.41 -8.24 -23.22
C LEU A 480 0.66 -7.70 -22.00
N GLU A 481 1.37 -7.19 -21.01
CA GLU A 481 0.81 -6.48 -19.86
C GLU A 481 1.56 -5.16 -19.68
N PHE A 482 0.85 -4.03 -19.80
CA PHE A 482 1.44 -2.72 -19.49
C PHE A 482 1.54 -2.52 -17.99
N PHE A 483 2.55 -1.80 -17.54
CA PHE A 483 2.63 -1.39 -16.14
C PHE A 483 1.46 -0.47 -15.79
N PRO A 484 0.90 -0.57 -14.57
CA PRO A 484 -0.31 0.16 -14.20
C PRO A 484 -0.13 1.67 -14.20
N HIS A 485 1.12 2.17 -14.06
CA HIS A 485 1.43 3.60 -14.11
C HIS A 485 1.68 4.04 -15.57
N PRO A 486 0.76 4.79 -16.20
CA PRO A 486 1.03 5.38 -17.50
C PRO A 486 2.03 6.54 -17.36
N PRO A 487 2.66 6.96 -18.47
CA PRO A 487 3.60 8.09 -18.46
C PRO A 487 2.95 9.38 -17.96
N ASP A 488 3.67 10.10 -17.10
CA ASP A 488 3.17 11.29 -16.38
C ASP A 488 2.61 12.36 -17.33
N TYR A 489 3.24 12.54 -18.50
CA TYR A 489 2.77 13.49 -19.50
C TYR A 489 1.35 13.15 -19.97
N ILE A 490 1.06 11.87 -20.19
CA ILE A 490 -0.28 11.42 -20.59
C ILE A 490 -1.27 11.54 -19.44
N ARG A 491 -0.85 11.21 -18.20
CA ARG A 491 -1.68 11.37 -17.01
C ARG A 491 -2.20 12.80 -16.87
N ALA A 492 -1.32 13.79 -17.04
CA ALA A 492 -1.72 15.20 -16.98
C ALA A 492 -2.77 15.57 -18.05
N HIS A 493 -2.64 15.03 -19.28
CA HIS A 493 -3.66 15.23 -20.33
C HIS A 493 -4.99 14.54 -20.03
N ILE A 494 -4.98 13.40 -19.33
CA ILE A 494 -6.21 12.74 -18.85
C ILE A 494 -6.86 13.52 -17.71
N VAL A 495 -6.07 14.02 -16.75
CA VAL A 495 -6.55 14.93 -15.68
C VAL A 495 -7.17 16.19 -16.28
N ALA A 496 -6.54 16.79 -17.29
CA ALA A 496 -7.11 17.93 -18.01
C ALA A 496 -8.46 17.61 -18.68
N ALA A 497 -8.59 16.43 -19.28
CA ALA A 497 -9.85 15.99 -19.86
C ALA A 497 -10.95 15.74 -18.81
N ALA A 498 -10.59 15.26 -17.61
CA ALA A 498 -11.50 15.14 -16.50
C ALA A 498 -11.98 16.50 -15.98
N LEU A 499 -11.08 17.49 -15.85
CA LEU A 499 -11.44 18.87 -15.52
C LEU A 499 -12.42 19.46 -16.55
N ASP A 500 -12.18 19.25 -17.84
CA ASP A 500 -13.12 19.68 -18.90
C ASP A 500 -14.51 19.05 -18.70
N GLU A 501 -14.57 17.74 -18.44
CA GLU A 501 -15.81 16.98 -18.25
C GLU A 501 -16.64 17.43 -17.03
N ILE A 502 -15.99 17.96 -15.99
CA ILE A 502 -16.66 18.54 -14.81
C ILE A 502 -16.85 20.06 -14.89
N GLY A 503 -16.57 20.69 -16.04
CA GLY A 503 -16.86 22.12 -16.28
C GLY A 503 -15.74 23.11 -15.93
N PHE A 504 -14.51 22.62 -15.81
CA PHE A 504 -13.29 23.38 -15.50
C PHE A 504 -12.37 23.49 -16.71
N LYS A 505 -12.92 23.93 -17.85
CA LYS A 505 -12.20 23.95 -19.12
C LYS A 505 -10.95 24.84 -19.11
N ALA A 506 -11.00 26.00 -18.46
CA ALA A 506 -9.86 26.91 -18.42
C ALA A 506 -8.69 26.28 -17.65
N GLU A 507 -9.01 25.59 -16.55
CA GLU A 507 -8.06 24.87 -15.71
C GLU A 507 -7.53 23.60 -16.42
N GLY A 508 -8.37 22.94 -17.23
CA GLY A 508 -7.94 21.87 -18.14
C GLY A 508 -6.94 22.36 -19.20
N ASP A 509 -7.21 23.52 -19.83
CA ASP A 509 -6.29 24.15 -20.78
C ASP A 509 -4.95 24.56 -20.12
N GLU A 510 -4.99 25.06 -18.87
CA GLU A 510 -3.79 25.33 -18.08
C GLU A 510 -3.01 24.04 -17.79
N CYS A 511 -3.68 22.97 -17.36
CA CYS A 511 -3.04 21.68 -17.07
C CYS A 511 -2.29 21.15 -18.29
N ARG A 512 -2.89 21.21 -19.49
CA ARG A 512 -2.21 20.84 -20.75
C ARG A 512 -0.98 21.70 -21.03
N THR A 513 -1.11 23.01 -20.83
CA THR A 513 -0.01 23.97 -21.05
C THR A 513 1.17 23.66 -20.14
N LEU A 514 0.91 23.45 -18.84
CA LEU A 514 1.93 23.09 -17.87
C LEU A 514 2.55 21.72 -18.17
N ALA A 515 1.73 20.74 -18.58
CA ALA A 515 2.21 19.43 -18.99
C ALA A 515 3.16 19.51 -20.20
N ASP A 516 2.82 20.34 -21.20
CA ASP A 516 3.66 20.55 -22.39
C ASP A 516 4.99 21.22 -22.02
N ILE A 517 4.97 22.23 -21.13
CA ILE A 517 6.19 22.85 -20.60
C ILE A 517 7.06 21.80 -19.88
N ALA A 518 6.45 21.00 -18.99
CA ALA A 518 7.15 20.02 -18.19
C ALA A 518 7.62 18.79 -19.00
N ALA A 519 6.98 18.50 -20.14
CA ALA A 519 7.44 17.48 -21.07
C ALA A 519 8.73 17.88 -21.81
N GLY A 520 9.07 19.18 -21.85
CA GLY A 520 10.29 19.71 -22.45
C GLY A 520 10.24 19.86 -23.98
N ASP A 521 11.23 20.57 -24.54
CA ASP A 521 11.35 20.86 -25.98
C ASP A 521 12.44 19.98 -26.65
N PRO A 522 12.17 19.29 -27.77
CA PRO A 522 10.88 19.16 -28.45
C PRO A 522 9.88 18.31 -27.66
N LEU A 523 8.61 18.65 -27.79
CA LEU A 523 7.51 17.82 -27.27
C LEU A 523 7.62 16.40 -27.82
N PRO A 524 7.32 15.38 -26.98
CA PRO A 524 7.36 14.00 -27.43
C PRO A 524 6.28 13.79 -28.51
N LYS A 525 6.64 13.15 -29.62
CA LYS A 525 5.69 12.73 -30.66
C LYS A 525 5.14 11.32 -30.43
N LEU A 526 5.91 10.50 -29.71
CA LEU A 526 5.63 9.12 -29.38
C LEU A 526 5.81 8.93 -27.89
N ILE A 527 4.88 8.20 -27.28
CA ILE A 527 5.11 7.59 -25.98
C ILE A 527 5.74 6.22 -26.20
N LYS A 528 6.74 5.89 -25.38
CA LYS A 528 7.50 4.64 -25.50
C LYS A 528 7.25 3.75 -24.29
N TRP A 529 7.04 2.46 -24.54
CA TRP A 529 7.05 1.46 -23.49
C TRP A 529 8.19 0.48 -23.72
N PHE A 530 8.93 0.21 -22.66
CA PHE A 530 10.08 -0.67 -22.65
C PHE A 530 9.77 -1.97 -21.90
N ASP A 531 10.40 -3.07 -22.30
CA ASP A 531 10.31 -4.32 -21.53
C ASP A 531 10.98 -4.13 -20.17
N ALA A 532 10.19 -4.23 -19.10
CA ALA A 532 10.65 -4.05 -17.72
C ALA A 532 11.76 -5.04 -17.35
N SER A 533 11.73 -6.24 -17.93
CA SER A 533 12.71 -7.29 -17.65
C SER A 533 14.04 -7.10 -18.39
N GLY A 534 14.08 -6.20 -19.38
CA GLY A 534 15.22 -6.04 -20.29
C GLY A 534 15.53 -7.26 -21.17
N LYS A 535 14.70 -8.33 -21.12
CA LYS A 535 14.92 -9.58 -21.85
C LYS A 535 14.58 -9.45 -23.34
N SER A 536 13.74 -8.48 -23.70
CA SER A 536 13.33 -8.15 -25.05
C SER A 536 13.82 -6.77 -25.46
N LYS A 537 14.24 -6.64 -26.72
CA LYS A 537 14.52 -5.33 -27.37
C LYS A 537 13.26 -4.67 -27.94
N LEU A 538 12.08 -5.22 -27.64
CA LEU A 538 10.81 -4.67 -28.10
C LEU A 538 10.56 -3.32 -27.43
N VAL A 539 10.28 -2.31 -28.25
CA VAL A 539 9.77 -1.01 -27.81
C VAL A 539 8.41 -0.83 -28.47
N ILE A 540 7.40 -0.51 -27.66
CA ILE A 540 6.07 -0.15 -28.15
C ILE A 540 6.05 1.37 -28.29
N GLU A 541 5.73 1.87 -29.47
CA GLU A 541 5.67 3.30 -29.74
C GLU A 541 4.25 3.68 -30.17
N ILE A 542 3.58 4.48 -29.34
CA ILE A 542 2.22 4.96 -29.60
C ILE A 542 2.26 6.47 -29.80
N PRO A 543 1.67 7.02 -30.87
CA PRO A 543 1.59 8.46 -31.07
C PRO A 543 0.93 9.18 -29.89
N VAL A 544 1.56 10.27 -29.43
CA VAL A 544 1.06 11.07 -28.31
C VAL A 544 -0.35 11.59 -28.60
N GLU A 545 -0.57 12.09 -29.81
CA GLU A 545 -1.88 12.63 -30.22
C GLU A 545 -2.98 11.58 -30.23
N ASP A 546 -2.65 10.32 -30.51
CA ASP A 546 -3.63 9.22 -30.47
C ASP A 546 -4.08 8.95 -29.02
N ILE A 547 -3.17 9.06 -28.05
CA ILE A 547 -3.52 8.88 -26.62
C ILE A 547 -4.28 10.11 -26.10
N LYS A 548 -3.86 11.33 -26.47
CA LYS A 548 -4.58 12.56 -26.12
C LYS A 548 -6.01 12.57 -26.66
N ALA A 549 -6.23 12.05 -27.87
CA ALA A 549 -7.58 11.95 -28.45
C ALA A 549 -8.50 11.00 -27.65
N VAL A 550 -7.93 10.02 -26.96
CA VAL A 550 -8.67 9.05 -26.13
C VAL A 550 -9.01 9.62 -24.75
N ALA A 551 -8.22 10.57 -24.23
CA ALA A 551 -8.37 11.12 -22.89
C ALA A 551 -9.79 11.64 -22.56
N PRO A 552 -10.48 12.41 -23.42
CA PRO A 552 -11.88 12.83 -23.18
C PRO A 552 -12.85 11.65 -23.10
N VAL A 553 -12.63 10.59 -23.87
CA VAL A 553 -13.48 9.39 -23.85
C VAL A 553 -13.33 8.65 -22.52
N ILE A 554 -12.09 8.51 -22.03
CA ILE A 554 -11.79 7.88 -20.74
C ILE A 554 -12.40 8.68 -19.59
N ALA A 555 -12.14 9.98 -19.55
CA ALA A 555 -12.63 10.86 -18.49
C ALA A 555 -14.16 10.79 -18.38
N LYS A 556 -14.86 10.93 -19.51
CA LYS A 556 -16.31 10.82 -19.56
C LYS A 556 -16.79 9.43 -19.13
N ALA A 557 -16.15 8.36 -19.59
CA ALA A 557 -16.54 7.00 -19.23
C ALA A 557 -16.44 6.77 -17.72
N LEU A 558 -15.33 7.16 -17.09
CA LEU A 558 -15.10 7.01 -15.65
C LEU A 558 -16.04 7.86 -14.79
N ILE A 559 -16.31 9.10 -15.23
CA ILE A 559 -17.12 10.04 -14.45
C ILE A 559 -18.62 9.77 -14.60
N ARG A 560 -19.08 9.43 -15.81
CA ARG A 560 -20.51 9.46 -16.17
C ARG A 560 -21.17 8.11 -16.37
N THR A 561 -20.41 7.02 -16.50
CA THR A 561 -21.01 5.70 -16.76
C THR A 561 -21.55 5.11 -15.45
N PRO A 562 -22.84 4.75 -15.38
CA PRO A 562 -23.36 3.98 -14.26
C PRO A 562 -22.71 2.61 -14.17
N LEU A 563 -22.26 2.22 -12.97
CA LEU A 563 -21.58 0.94 -12.74
C LEU A 563 -22.43 0.03 -11.85
N LYS A 564 -22.49 -1.26 -12.17
CA LYS A 564 -23.30 -2.24 -11.43
C LYS A 564 -22.79 -2.43 -10.01
N SER A 565 -21.47 -2.50 -9.86
CA SER A 565 -20.71 -2.53 -8.60
C SER A 565 -20.99 -1.33 -7.68
N LEU A 566 -21.53 -0.24 -8.22
CA LEU A 566 -21.94 0.96 -7.47
C LEU A 566 -23.47 1.10 -7.34
N GLY A 567 -24.23 0.06 -7.72
CA GLY A 567 -25.70 0.08 -7.70
C GLY A 567 -26.31 0.88 -8.84
N ASP A 568 -25.73 0.79 -10.05
CA ASP A 568 -26.16 1.52 -11.25
C ASP A 568 -26.08 3.05 -11.09
N VAL A 569 -25.07 3.50 -10.34
CA VAL A 569 -24.72 4.91 -10.14
C VAL A 569 -23.35 5.19 -10.76
N ALA A 570 -23.17 6.38 -11.33
CA ALA A 570 -21.89 6.81 -11.86
C ALA A 570 -20.97 7.35 -10.76
N THR A 571 -19.65 7.18 -10.89
CA THR A 571 -18.70 7.69 -9.89
C THR A 571 -18.85 9.20 -9.67
N GLY A 572 -19.09 9.97 -10.74
CA GLY A 572 -19.33 11.42 -10.67
C GLY A 572 -20.64 11.83 -9.98
N ASP A 573 -21.60 10.90 -9.83
CA ASP A 573 -22.81 11.14 -9.05
C ASP A 573 -22.58 10.89 -7.55
N ILE A 574 -21.53 10.14 -7.18
CA ILE A 574 -21.15 9.84 -5.79
C ILE A 574 -20.15 10.89 -5.31
N LEU A 575 -19.03 10.98 -6.02
CA LEU A 575 -17.97 11.95 -5.81
C LEU A 575 -18.12 13.06 -6.85
N SER A 576 -18.50 14.25 -6.42
CA SER A 576 -18.63 15.39 -7.33
C SER A 576 -17.79 16.56 -6.87
N TRP A 577 -17.06 17.14 -7.81
CA TRP A 577 -16.46 18.46 -7.67
C TRP A 577 -17.17 19.43 -8.62
N ASP A 578 -17.61 20.56 -8.09
CA ASP A 578 -18.33 21.57 -8.86
C ASP A 578 -17.84 22.98 -8.53
N ARG A 579 -18.36 23.99 -9.24
CA ARG A 579 -17.97 25.39 -9.04
C ARG A 579 -18.32 25.92 -7.63
N LYS A 580 -19.33 25.37 -6.97
CA LYS A 580 -19.69 25.78 -5.59
C LYS A 580 -18.65 25.30 -4.60
N ARG A 581 -18.22 24.04 -4.70
CA ARG A 581 -17.13 23.48 -3.89
C ARG A 581 -15.82 24.18 -4.18
N GLN A 582 -15.51 24.43 -5.46
CA GLN A 582 -14.32 25.19 -5.84
C GLN A 582 -14.33 26.60 -5.21
N ALA A 583 -15.46 27.31 -5.20
CA ALA A 583 -15.54 28.63 -4.59
C ALA A 583 -15.23 28.63 -3.09
N LYS A 584 -15.63 27.58 -2.35
CA LYS A 584 -15.22 27.40 -0.94
C LYS A 584 -13.70 27.24 -0.84
N VAL A 585 -13.12 26.39 -1.69
CA VAL A 585 -11.68 26.13 -1.73
C VAL A 585 -10.89 27.37 -2.10
N ASP A 586 -11.30 28.12 -3.11
CA ASP A 586 -10.67 29.38 -3.51
C ASP A 586 -10.65 30.36 -2.33
N LYS A 587 -11.74 30.41 -1.56
CA LYS A 587 -11.79 31.25 -0.36
C LYS A 587 -10.82 30.81 0.73
N LEU A 588 -10.71 29.51 0.97
CA LEU A 588 -9.75 28.95 1.92
C LEU A 588 -8.31 29.20 1.44
N ALA A 589 -8.05 29.07 0.14
CA ALA A 589 -6.73 29.33 -0.45
C ALA A 589 -6.31 30.80 -0.28
N GLU A 590 -7.23 31.76 -0.49
CA GLU A 590 -6.99 33.17 -0.20
C GLU A 590 -6.60 33.41 1.27
N ILE A 591 -7.30 32.77 2.20
CA ILE A 591 -7.03 32.88 3.65
C ILE A 591 -5.63 32.33 3.97
N LEU A 592 -5.28 31.17 3.41
CA LEU A 592 -3.95 30.58 3.57
C LEU A 592 -2.83 31.46 2.98
N MET A 593 -3.05 32.05 1.80
CA MET A 593 -2.10 32.98 1.16
C MET A 593 -1.87 34.26 1.98
N GLN A 594 -2.88 34.69 2.75
CA GLN A 594 -2.80 35.79 3.72
C GLN A 594 -2.11 35.39 5.03
N GLY A 595 -1.70 34.13 5.18
CA GLY A 595 -1.05 33.63 6.39
C GLY A 595 -2.02 33.38 7.55
N ARG A 596 -3.30 33.18 7.26
CA ARG A 596 -4.35 32.90 8.25
C ARG A 596 -4.85 31.46 8.14
N SER A 597 -5.55 30.99 9.17
CA SER A 597 -6.11 29.64 9.27
C SER A 597 -7.61 29.64 9.63
N ASP A 598 -8.28 30.78 9.48
CA ASP A 598 -9.69 30.92 9.82
C ASP A 598 -10.56 30.09 8.86
N ILE A 599 -11.58 29.40 9.37
CA ILE A 599 -12.62 28.76 8.56
C ILE A 599 -13.92 29.55 8.76
N PRO A 600 -14.26 30.46 7.82
CA PRO A 600 -15.44 31.31 7.94
C PRO A 600 -16.73 30.48 8.01
N ALA A 601 -17.63 30.86 8.91
CA ALA A 601 -18.87 30.11 9.17
C ALA A 601 -19.82 30.12 7.96
N GLU A 602 -19.79 31.19 7.16
CA GLU A 602 -20.60 31.36 5.96
C GLU A 602 -20.25 30.40 4.81
N LEU A 603 -19.09 29.73 4.88
CA LEU A 603 -18.76 28.67 3.92
C LEU A 603 -19.55 27.38 4.18
N GLY A 604 -20.28 27.29 5.31
CA GLY A 604 -20.93 26.07 5.77
C GLY A 604 -19.91 24.98 6.07
N ASP A 605 -20.27 23.74 5.80
CA ASP A 605 -19.38 22.61 6.06
C ASP A 605 -18.16 22.60 5.13
N VAL A 606 -17.02 22.31 5.74
CA VAL A 606 -15.70 22.24 5.10
C VAL A 606 -15.07 20.90 5.47
N TYR A 607 -14.67 20.17 4.44
CA TYR A 607 -14.04 18.86 4.56
C TYR A 607 -12.51 18.99 4.47
N ALA A 608 -11.79 17.99 4.96
CA ALA A 608 -10.35 17.86 4.83
C ALA A 608 -9.91 17.88 3.36
N THR A 609 -10.72 17.34 2.44
CA THR A 609 -10.48 17.43 0.98
C THR A 609 -10.47 18.87 0.48
N TYR A 610 -11.24 19.77 1.09
CA TYR A 610 -11.32 21.18 0.70
C TYR A 610 -10.09 21.94 1.19
N VAL A 611 -9.63 21.65 2.42
CA VAL A 611 -8.39 22.24 2.96
C VAL A 611 -7.17 21.71 2.21
N ALA A 612 -7.13 20.41 1.88
CA ALA A 612 -6.10 19.81 1.04
C ALA A 612 -5.99 20.52 -0.32
N ALA A 613 -7.13 20.70 -0.99
CA ALA A 613 -7.20 21.44 -2.24
C ALA A 613 -6.73 22.89 -2.08
N ALA A 614 -7.20 23.56 -1.02
CA ALA A 614 -6.84 24.96 -0.74
C ALA A 614 -5.35 25.14 -0.47
N ALA A 615 -4.70 24.20 0.22
CA ALA A 615 -3.27 24.25 0.49
C ALA A 615 -2.44 24.18 -0.80
N ALA A 616 -2.79 23.28 -1.71
CA ALA A 616 -2.12 23.17 -3.01
C ALA A 616 -2.31 24.44 -3.86
N LEU A 617 -3.53 24.99 -3.93
CA LEU A 617 -3.80 26.24 -4.66
C LEU A 617 -3.10 27.44 -4.03
N ALA A 618 -3.12 27.55 -2.69
CA ALA A 618 -2.43 28.61 -1.97
C ALA A 618 -0.91 28.56 -2.20
N TYR A 619 -0.34 27.35 -2.33
CA TYR A 619 1.08 27.18 -2.62
C TYR A 619 1.42 27.65 -4.02
N TRP A 620 0.67 27.17 -5.02
CA TRP A 620 0.82 27.60 -6.41
C TRP A 620 0.68 29.13 -6.53
N GLY A 621 -0.40 29.69 -5.99
CA GLY A 621 -0.67 31.14 -6.01
C GLY A 621 0.38 31.96 -5.26
N SER A 622 0.88 31.48 -4.11
CA SER A 622 1.93 32.16 -3.36
C SER A 622 3.24 32.22 -4.13
N VAL A 623 3.66 31.12 -4.75
CA VAL A 623 4.88 31.06 -5.56
C VAL A 623 4.71 31.93 -6.81
N GLY A 624 3.56 31.86 -7.48
CA GLY A 624 3.23 32.72 -8.62
C GLY A 624 3.26 34.22 -8.28
N ALA A 625 2.89 34.58 -7.05
CA ALA A 625 3.01 35.95 -6.52
C ALA A 625 4.44 36.34 -6.09
N GLY A 626 5.45 35.51 -6.37
CA GLY A 626 6.86 35.79 -6.08
C GLY A 626 7.30 35.46 -4.66
N ARG A 627 6.45 34.83 -3.84
CA ARG A 627 6.85 34.37 -2.50
C ARG A 627 7.85 33.23 -2.63
N ARG A 628 8.99 33.30 -1.93
CA ARG A 628 10.00 32.23 -1.95
C ARG A 628 9.40 30.91 -1.45
N ALA A 629 9.35 29.91 -2.33
CA ALA A 629 8.67 28.64 -2.11
C ALA A 629 9.06 27.97 -0.78
N LYS A 630 10.32 27.58 -0.63
CA LYS A 630 10.83 26.84 0.55
C LYS A 630 10.86 27.67 1.83
N LEU A 631 11.24 28.95 1.75
CA LEU A 631 11.49 29.77 2.93
C LEU A 631 10.22 30.43 3.50
N HIS A 632 9.21 30.66 2.66
CA HIS A 632 8.06 31.47 3.04
C HIS A 632 6.72 30.82 2.69
N ALA A 633 6.56 30.25 1.50
CA ALA A 633 5.26 29.69 1.08
C ALA A 633 4.95 28.39 1.84
N VAL A 634 5.83 27.39 1.75
CA VAL A 634 5.63 26.07 2.38
C VAL A 634 5.39 26.18 3.89
N PRO A 635 6.25 26.81 4.70
CA PRO A 635 6.07 26.81 6.15
C PRO A 635 4.79 27.55 6.60
N MET A 636 4.40 28.59 5.86
CA MET A 636 3.18 29.35 6.13
C MET A 636 1.94 28.53 5.83
N ILE A 637 1.88 27.91 4.66
CA ILE A 637 0.71 27.15 4.21
C ILE A 637 0.55 25.90 5.05
N GLU A 638 1.64 25.15 5.26
CA GLU A 638 1.64 23.92 6.05
C GLU A 638 1.08 24.16 7.46
N LYS A 639 1.63 25.16 8.17
CA LYS A 639 1.19 25.53 9.51
C LYS A 639 -0.30 25.87 9.54
N ASN A 640 -0.76 26.71 8.61
CA ASN A 640 -2.12 27.24 8.65
C ASN A 640 -3.16 26.23 8.15
N ALA A 641 -2.80 25.39 7.18
CA ALA A 641 -3.67 24.32 6.70
C ALA A 641 -3.81 23.22 7.75
N LEU A 642 -2.74 22.86 8.49
CA LEU A 642 -2.84 21.95 9.64
C LEU A 642 -3.78 22.52 10.73
N ALA A 643 -3.69 23.83 11.01
CA ALA A 643 -4.59 24.48 11.95
C ALA A 643 -6.07 24.46 11.48
N MET A 644 -6.32 24.63 10.18
CA MET A 644 -7.66 24.46 9.59
C MET A 644 -8.17 23.03 9.76
N LEU A 645 -7.34 22.01 9.46
CA LEU A 645 -7.72 20.60 9.62
C LEU A 645 -8.03 20.25 11.08
N ASN A 646 -7.22 20.72 12.02
CA ASN A 646 -7.48 20.58 13.45
C ASN A 646 -8.83 21.22 13.84
N THR A 647 -9.13 22.41 13.31
CA THR A 647 -10.42 23.09 13.53
C THR A 647 -11.61 22.27 13.02
N ILE A 648 -11.50 21.67 11.83
CA ILE A 648 -12.55 20.81 11.26
C ILE A 648 -12.75 19.57 12.15
N ARG A 649 -11.65 18.93 12.57
CA ARG A 649 -11.69 17.77 13.45
C ARG A 649 -12.34 18.08 14.80
N GLU A 650 -12.01 19.23 15.39
CA GLU A 650 -12.61 19.68 16.66
C GLU A 650 -14.11 19.95 16.52
N ARG A 651 -14.54 20.66 15.47
CA ARG A 651 -15.96 20.90 15.18
C ARG A 651 -16.73 19.58 15.06
N ARG A 652 -16.12 18.58 14.41
CA ARG A 652 -16.71 17.24 14.25
C ARG A 652 -16.85 16.49 15.57
N ASN A 653 -15.83 16.51 16.41
CA ASN A 653 -15.86 15.85 17.72
C ASN A 653 -16.87 16.50 18.68
N GLN A 654 -17.25 17.75 18.43
CA GLN A 654 -18.24 18.49 19.22
C GLN A 654 -19.67 18.41 18.65
N ALA A 655 -19.84 17.91 17.42
CA ALA A 655 -21.16 17.77 16.82
C ALA A 655 -21.95 16.65 17.54
N PRO A 656 -23.20 16.90 17.98
CA PRO A 656 -24.02 15.87 18.60
C PRO A 656 -24.25 14.73 17.59
N VAL A 657 -24.05 13.49 18.03
CA VAL A 657 -24.39 12.30 17.25
C VAL A 657 -25.87 12.38 16.91
N VAL A 658 -26.20 12.70 15.66
CA VAL A 658 -27.56 12.61 15.17
C VAL A 658 -27.92 11.13 15.19
N ALA A 659 -28.78 10.74 16.13
CA ALA A 659 -29.25 9.37 16.27
C ALA A 659 -29.87 8.93 14.94
N ASP A 660 -29.27 7.91 14.32
CA ASP A 660 -29.80 7.30 13.12
C ASP A 660 -31.18 6.70 13.42
N ALA A 661 -32.22 7.38 12.94
CA ALA A 661 -33.59 6.91 13.02
C ALA A 661 -33.79 5.78 12.01
N GLY A 662 -33.42 4.55 12.42
CA GLY A 662 -34.03 3.33 11.91
C GLY A 662 -33.25 2.56 10.84
N SER A 663 -32.20 1.86 11.27
CA SER A 663 -31.84 0.58 10.67
C SER A 663 -31.97 -0.51 11.74
N LYS A 664 -33.06 -1.28 11.70
CA LYS A 664 -33.14 -2.55 12.42
C LYS A 664 -32.12 -3.49 11.79
N HIS A 665 -30.94 -3.58 12.40
CA HIS A 665 -30.02 -4.70 12.18
C HIS A 665 -30.78 -6.00 12.47
N VAL A 666 -31.15 -6.72 11.41
CA VAL A 666 -31.48 -8.14 11.51
C VAL A 666 -30.16 -8.87 11.67
N SER A 667 -29.84 -9.24 12.92
CA SER A 667 -28.73 -10.11 13.23
C SER A 667 -29.05 -11.53 12.76
N CYS A 668 -28.57 -11.90 11.57
CA CYS A 668 -28.49 -13.31 11.19
C CYS A 668 -27.23 -13.90 11.82
N VAL A 669 -27.33 -14.35 13.07
CA VAL A 669 -26.36 -15.26 13.67
C VAL A 669 -26.76 -16.67 13.23
N HIS A 670 -26.01 -17.25 12.29
CA HIS A 670 -26.00 -18.69 12.10
C HIS A 670 -25.11 -19.29 13.17
N SER A 671 -25.72 -19.76 14.26
CA SER A 671 -25.08 -20.69 15.18
C SER A 671 -25.02 -22.05 14.51
N ALA A 672 -23.81 -22.50 14.19
CA ALA A 672 -23.53 -23.90 13.90
C ALA A 672 -23.29 -24.61 15.23
N ASP A 673 -24.35 -25.23 15.76
CA ASP A 673 -24.22 -26.29 16.75
C ASP A 673 -24.63 -27.60 16.06
N ASP A 674 -23.62 -28.33 15.60
CA ASP A 674 -23.72 -29.76 15.33
C ASP A 674 -23.53 -30.48 16.68
N ASP A 675 -24.60 -31.01 17.25
CA ASP A 675 -24.49 -32.21 18.08
C ASP A 675 -25.66 -33.15 17.80
N ASP A 676 -25.29 -34.41 17.77
CA ASP A 676 -25.93 -35.55 17.15
C ASP A 676 -27.03 -36.16 18.04
N GLY A 677 -28.02 -36.79 17.40
CA GLY A 677 -28.76 -37.91 18.00
C GLY A 677 -30.14 -37.63 18.61
N GLY A 678 -31.16 -38.28 18.04
CA GLY A 678 -32.19 -38.92 18.86
C GLY A 678 -33.64 -38.66 18.43
N GLU A 679 -34.22 -39.70 17.84
CA GLU A 679 -35.64 -39.89 17.49
C GLU A 679 -36.67 -39.52 18.58
N VAL A 680 -37.89 -39.15 18.18
CA VAL A 680 -39.15 -39.94 18.33
C VAL A 680 -40.39 -39.00 18.27
N ASN A 681 -41.06 -39.04 17.12
CA ASN A 681 -42.48 -39.35 16.90
C ASN A 681 -43.65 -38.62 17.65
N THR A 682 -44.65 -38.28 16.81
CA THR A 682 -46.14 -38.31 17.00
C THR A 682 -46.99 -37.05 17.27
N LEU A 683 -47.95 -36.85 16.33
CA LEU A 683 -49.36 -36.43 16.46
C LEU A 683 -49.63 -34.97 16.92
N HIS A 684 -50.46 -34.11 16.28
CA HIS A 684 -51.80 -34.30 15.71
C HIS A 684 -52.18 -33.05 14.84
N LYS A 685 -52.97 -33.27 13.77
CA LYS A 685 -53.87 -32.29 13.10
C LYS A 685 -55.26 -32.38 13.76
N PRO A 686 -56.31 -31.61 13.38
CA PRO A 686 -56.44 -30.26 12.80
C PRO A 686 -57.59 -29.41 13.45
N ALA A 687 -57.85 -28.18 12.95
CA ALA A 687 -59.17 -27.70 12.43
C ALA A 687 -59.63 -26.26 12.80
N ALA A 688 -60.00 -25.52 11.73
CA ALA A 688 -61.18 -24.67 11.50
C ALA A 688 -61.60 -23.49 12.43
N LYS A 689 -61.72 -22.32 11.75
CA LYS A 689 -62.57 -21.11 11.93
C LYS A 689 -63.95 -21.32 12.60
N PRO A 690 -64.62 -20.30 13.21
CA PRO A 690 -65.15 -19.14 12.46
C PRO A 690 -65.29 -17.79 13.21
N ALA A 691 -65.81 -16.81 12.46
CA ALA A 691 -66.06 -15.40 12.76
C ALA A 691 -67.27 -15.14 13.68
N ALA A 692 -67.36 -13.92 14.23
CA ALA A 692 -68.63 -13.22 14.49
C ALA A 692 -68.43 -11.70 14.62
N ASP A 693 -69.49 -11.00 14.20
CA ASP A 693 -69.68 -9.57 13.97
C ASP A 693 -69.69 -8.65 15.20
N GLY A 694 -69.63 -7.34 14.95
CA GLY A 694 -70.07 -6.31 15.90
C GLY A 694 -69.80 -4.89 15.42
N ALA A 695 -70.77 -4.30 14.71
CA ALA A 695 -70.79 -2.90 14.28
C ALA A 695 -71.21 -1.94 15.41
N ALA A 696 -70.77 -0.66 15.36
CA ALA A 696 -71.63 0.54 15.32
C ALA A 696 -70.87 1.84 15.72
N ASP A 697 -70.85 2.77 14.77
CA ASP A 697 -71.10 4.21 14.83
C ASP A 697 -70.67 5.10 16.01
N GLY A 698 -70.01 6.21 15.65
CA GLY A 698 -69.87 7.43 16.47
C GLY A 698 -68.99 8.50 15.80
N LYS A 699 -69.60 9.39 15.01
CA LYS A 699 -69.06 10.65 14.45
C LYS A 699 -69.60 11.83 15.33
N PRO A 700 -69.22 13.11 15.12
CA PRO A 700 -67.93 13.81 15.25
C PRO A 700 -68.07 15.08 16.16
N GLU A 701 -67.21 16.09 15.94
CA GLU A 701 -67.20 17.49 16.48
C GLU A 701 -66.19 17.74 17.61
N GLY A 702 -65.36 18.78 17.61
CA GLY A 702 -65.38 19.99 16.78
C GLY A 702 -64.05 20.76 16.76
N ASP A 703 -64.06 21.75 15.87
CA ASP A 703 -63.07 22.81 15.70
C ASP A 703 -62.86 23.63 16.98
N GLU A 704 -61.63 24.11 17.20
CA GLU A 704 -61.35 25.52 17.51
C GLU A 704 -59.83 25.80 17.44
N ALA A 705 -59.48 26.83 16.69
CA ALA A 705 -58.24 27.61 16.75
C ALA A 705 -58.64 29.06 17.16
N PRO A 706 -57.74 30.05 17.34
CA PRO A 706 -56.32 30.10 17.71
C PRO A 706 -56.05 31.14 18.85
N GLU A 707 -54.80 31.61 18.97
CA GLU A 707 -54.26 32.80 19.68
C GLU A 707 -53.61 32.60 21.06
N ALA A 708 -52.27 32.59 21.09
CA ALA A 708 -51.41 33.73 21.47
C ALA A 708 -49.93 33.39 21.27
#